data_AF-A0A0A8GY53-F1
#
_entry.id   AF-A0A0A8GY53-F1
#
_cell.length_a   1.000
_cell.length_b   1.000
_cell.length_c   1.000
_cell.angle_alpha   90.00
_cell.angle_beta   90.00
_cell.angle_gamma   90.00
#
_symmetry.space_group_name_H-M   'P 1'
#
loop_
_entity.id
_entity.type
_entity.pdbx_description
1 polymer ?
#
loop_
_entity_poly.entity_id
_entity_poly.type
_entity_poly.pdbx_seq_one_letter_code
_entity_poly.pdbx_strand_id
1 'polypeptide(L)'
;MSKNKLSNQLLYYKKLTNHIYLSGITVSLLFSPLMAINPNQLPSGGKFTHGTTGSININGNTMNINGTTPNKNHVIQWGGGFNIGKDAQVHFGKGQNGHNYLNIAHGTSKSTIAGLLNANGNNVFLINPNGVIITKTGTINANRFVASTSSMDSAAMQNFANMNNFNDGLSFSPVFKPNKLGNVVNMGNIKADNITLQGNKVVLGSENYNNINKVMAKNIKLEGNEVYVDVASIDGNTLQGLNVDAKTKGNAYLNANGYYYNPYSFSVFSKISGNNNFKKDAYVGIGSDVDWWHFAKGWNENKAGFRTSASEYRLTKDIDFGGNNNKNYANYCIDGLGCTSMIVGYDAYNGFTKTFDGQGYTLKNINIDTSSLSSESEYVGIFGYINDATIKNINVDYMGGGIRTNTYAGGFAGSASGTFSNISLNNIGNISGNSNGDQSFVAGFAGFAGGTFSNISLNNIGDISGYHAGGFAGWLAGIFTNISLHDIGNISGNKSHGIAGGFAGSYENDSTFKNIYIFFNPNAKISGRAPGKFFGQPFWTAHLNNIHIYHSRNDLTNAITDRNYWGNTNDKIQIHTYNNSNQQSSYQDFLSKANTISRPTPPSNPTTPPNLTDTNVKLDENDLHQNIVNEIINDITNNHYEINIANLLNMLKEKTNYTNMNEEQKANFIAKYFLKGNTTKALEVVQSLDFLLAYENNGLSTASNDKFEANGLSVKNTLVTNTKKVIKNKNDLFDFLSGDLKNLVVDYNQNITDLKTAQEQLKTAIAKYNDYVKKVNENPSLKNDATLNSLKAEVDRLNNLSKELFASINDNQELLQTWQSKTSTDSNNHFKIKGEFKNLALLTPNLDEVIVNGNENEDYKKVSRQVANAQKQTPTFEYEENEKEEVEETALMQKGKICIVSDNFKTMNPCIVRSF
;
A
#
# COMPACT_ATOMS: atom_id res chain seq x y z
N MET A 1 5.01 -20.51 46.15
CA MET A 1 3.96 -20.15 45.16
C MET A 1 4.43 -18.93 44.37
N SER A 2 4.84 -19.08 43.10
CA SER A 2 4.80 -18.02 42.04
C SER A 2 5.64 -18.35 40.78
N LYS A 3 6.41 -19.46 40.73
CA LYS A 3 7.18 -19.83 39.53
C LYS A 3 6.53 -20.83 38.56
N ASN A 4 5.38 -21.43 38.91
CA ASN A 4 4.68 -22.41 38.06
C ASN A 4 3.44 -21.87 37.31
N LYS A 5 3.17 -20.56 37.35
CA LYS A 5 2.05 -19.96 36.58
C LYS A 5 2.48 -19.34 35.24
N LEU A 6 3.76 -19.02 35.05
CA LEU A 6 4.25 -18.46 33.78
C LEU A 6 4.56 -19.53 32.71
N SER A 7 4.94 -20.77 33.10
CA SER A 7 5.20 -21.82 32.10
C SER A 7 3.92 -22.38 31.48
N ASN A 8 2.78 -22.34 32.20
CA ASN A 8 1.48 -22.75 31.66
C ASN A 8 0.83 -21.68 30.77
N GLN A 9 1.15 -20.39 30.92
CA GLN A 9 0.73 -19.36 29.97
C GLN A 9 1.56 -19.40 28.67
N LEU A 10 2.87 -19.71 28.74
CA LEU A 10 3.67 -19.93 27.52
C LEU A 10 3.32 -21.24 26.79
N LEU A 11 2.86 -22.27 27.50
CA LEU A 11 2.35 -23.50 26.88
C LEU A 11 0.96 -23.32 26.25
N TYR A 12 0.17 -22.36 26.75
CA TYR A 12 -1.13 -22.00 26.16
C TYR A 12 -0.95 -21.19 24.86
N TYR A 13 0.09 -20.34 24.79
CA TYR A 13 0.44 -19.63 23.55
C TYR A 13 1.10 -20.52 22.48
N LYS A 14 1.84 -21.57 22.87
CA LYS A 14 2.42 -22.54 21.91
C LYS A 14 1.44 -23.59 21.38
N LYS A 15 0.25 -23.73 21.97
CA LYS A 15 -0.82 -24.60 21.45
C LYS A 15 -1.84 -23.87 20.57
N LEU A 16 -1.72 -22.55 20.41
CA LEU A 16 -2.62 -21.73 19.60
C LEU A 16 -2.08 -21.40 18.19
N THR A 17 -1.07 -22.13 17.69
CA THR A 17 -0.40 -21.79 16.42
C THR A 17 -0.65 -22.76 15.27
N ASN A 18 -1.56 -23.73 15.40
CA ASN A 18 -1.76 -24.74 14.34
C ASN A 18 -3.17 -24.85 13.73
N HIS A 19 -4.14 -23.98 14.07
CA HIS A 19 -5.50 -24.12 13.53
C HIS A 19 -6.24 -22.80 13.24
N ILE A 20 -5.61 -21.86 12.52
CA ILE A 20 -6.36 -20.78 11.87
C ILE A 20 -5.71 -20.47 10.52
N TYR A 21 -6.13 -21.15 9.46
CA TYR A 21 -5.54 -20.94 8.15
C TYR A 21 -6.57 -21.18 7.05
N LEU A 22 -7.25 -20.14 6.57
CA LEU A 22 -7.11 -19.64 5.17
C LEU A 22 -8.01 -18.43 4.82
N SER A 23 -8.94 -18.01 5.67
CA SER A 23 -9.92 -16.96 5.30
C SER A 23 -9.65 -15.57 5.88
N GLY A 24 -8.49 -15.33 6.50
CA GLY A 24 -8.11 -14.01 7.00
C GLY A 24 -6.63 -13.80 7.36
N ILE A 25 -5.84 -14.87 7.53
CA ILE A 25 -4.47 -14.77 8.08
C ILE A 25 -3.35 -14.64 7.04
N THR A 26 -3.58 -14.95 5.76
CA THR A 26 -2.56 -14.66 4.72
C THR A 26 -2.25 -13.16 4.65
N VAL A 27 -3.28 -12.37 4.97
CA VAL A 27 -3.34 -10.94 5.25
C VAL A 27 -2.43 -10.49 6.41
N SER A 28 -2.81 -10.99 7.59
CA SER A 28 -2.33 -10.55 8.91
C SER A 28 -0.85 -10.83 9.21
N LEU A 29 -0.24 -11.79 8.53
CA LEU A 29 1.20 -12.08 8.67
C LEU A 29 2.11 -11.05 7.95
N LEU A 30 1.54 -10.15 7.13
CA LEU A 30 2.24 -8.98 6.59
C LEU A 30 2.67 -7.98 7.66
N PHE A 31 1.98 -8.00 8.80
CA PHE A 31 2.15 -7.03 9.86
C PHE A 31 2.42 -7.75 11.19
N SER A 32 3.64 -8.29 11.32
CA SER A 32 4.37 -7.94 12.55
C SER A 32 4.27 -6.41 12.69
N PRO A 33 4.22 -5.79 13.87
CA PRO A 33 4.17 -4.32 14.02
C PRO A 33 5.47 -3.63 13.52
N LEU A 34 5.81 -3.86 12.25
CA LEU A 34 6.79 -3.20 11.43
C LEU A 34 6.21 -1.83 11.13
N MET A 35 6.47 -0.94 12.08
CA MET A 35 6.45 0.52 11.96
C MET A 35 5.35 1.04 11.02
N ALA A 36 4.16 1.26 11.56
CA ALA A 36 3.20 2.14 10.92
C ALA A 36 3.94 3.44 10.55
N ILE A 37 3.98 3.77 9.25
CA ILE A 37 4.56 5.05 8.82
C ILE A 37 3.82 6.18 9.53
N ASN A 38 4.50 7.29 9.81
CA ASN A 38 3.89 8.45 10.44
C ASN A 38 2.57 8.80 9.72
N PRO A 39 1.44 8.98 10.43
CA PRO A 39 0.16 9.27 9.80
C PRO A 39 0.17 10.48 8.87
N ASN A 40 1.03 11.47 9.13
CA ASN A 40 1.22 12.66 8.29
C ASN A 40 2.44 12.57 7.35
N GLN A 41 3.03 11.39 7.17
CA GLN A 41 4.19 11.20 6.30
C GLN A 41 3.86 11.62 4.87
N LEU A 42 4.67 12.52 4.31
CA LEU A 42 4.66 12.89 2.89
C LEU A 42 5.89 12.31 2.17
N PRO A 43 5.88 12.21 0.83
CA PRO A 43 7.10 12.07 0.05
C PRO A 43 8.07 13.20 0.41
N SER A 44 9.38 12.97 0.29
CA SER A 44 10.36 14.00 0.66
C SER A 44 11.58 14.02 -0.27
N GLY A 45 12.20 15.20 -0.37
CA GLY A 45 13.32 15.44 -1.27
C GLY A 45 12.96 15.28 -2.74
N GLY A 46 11.82 15.81 -3.15
CA GLY A 46 11.40 15.79 -4.55
C GLY A 46 12.20 16.77 -5.40
N LYS A 47 12.65 16.33 -6.57
CA LYS A 47 13.35 17.15 -7.54
C LYS A 47 12.97 16.80 -8.97
N PHE A 48 12.62 17.80 -9.78
CA PHE A 48 12.44 17.63 -11.21
C PHE A 48 13.80 17.45 -11.92
N THR A 49 13.86 16.54 -12.90
CA THR A 49 15.09 16.16 -13.61
C THR A 49 14.85 15.98 -15.12
N HIS A 50 15.88 15.65 -15.89
CA HIS A 50 15.79 15.36 -17.33
C HIS A 50 15.20 16.52 -18.15
N GLY A 51 15.50 17.76 -17.75
CA GLY A 51 15.00 18.99 -18.38
C GLY A 51 13.53 19.32 -18.08
N THR A 52 12.88 18.57 -17.19
CA THR A 52 11.52 18.88 -16.71
C THR A 52 11.57 19.86 -15.54
N THR A 53 10.51 20.65 -15.33
CA THR A 53 10.44 21.63 -14.24
C THR A 53 9.04 21.68 -13.63
N GLY A 54 8.96 22.11 -12.38
CA GLY A 54 7.71 22.18 -11.64
C GLY A 54 7.93 22.63 -10.20
N SER A 55 6.82 22.70 -9.46
CA SER A 55 6.82 23.10 -8.04
C SER A 55 6.31 21.97 -7.14
N ILE A 56 6.85 21.92 -5.93
CA ILE A 56 6.49 20.98 -4.86
C ILE A 56 6.18 21.78 -3.60
N ASN A 57 4.89 22.01 -3.37
CA ASN A 57 4.42 22.85 -2.27
C ASN A 57 3.77 22.00 -1.16
N ILE A 58 4.29 22.15 0.06
CA ILE A 58 3.78 21.46 1.24
C ILE A 58 3.01 22.45 2.12
N ASN A 59 1.79 22.10 2.50
CA ASN A 59 0.98 22.82 3.49
C ASN A 59 0.40 21.82 4.49
N GLY A 60 0.97 21.79 5.70
CA GLY A 60 0.63 20.78 6.70
C GLY A 60 0.91 19.36 6.21
N ASN A 61 -0.11 18.52 6.20
CA ASN A 61 -0.06 17.14 5.72
C ASN A 61 -0.45 16.98 4.23
N THR A 62 -0.53 18.09 3.49
CA THR A 62 -0.88 18.11 2.07
C THR A 62 0.29 18.57 1.21
N MET A 63 0.65 17.78 0.21
CA MET A 63 1.63 18.13 -0.82
C MET A 63 0.93 18.36 -2.15
N ASN A 64 1.28 19.45 -2.85
CA ASN A 64 0.82 19.75 -4.20
C ASN A 64 2.03 19.78 -5.14
N ILE A 65 1.97 18.98 -6.20
CA ILE A 65 3.02 18.82 -7.21
C ILE A 65 2.45 19.29 -8.54
N ASN A 66 3.02 20.35 -9.11
CA ASN A 66 2.54 20.92 -10.37
C ASN A 66 3.70 21.04 -11.35
N GLY A 67 3.60 20.37 -12.50
CA GLY A 67 4.51 20.56 -13.62
C GLY A 67 4.25 21.90 -14.31
N THR A 68 5.32 22.58 -14.74
CA THR A 68 5.20 23.92 -15.39
C THR A 68 4.70 23.83 -16.83
N THR A 69 5.09 22.79 -17.56
CA THR A 69 4.74 22.62 -18.98
C THR A 69 3.39 21.90 -19.13
N PRO A 70 2.33 22.57 -19.66
CA PRO A 70 1.02 21.97 -19.86
C PRO A 70 1.06 20.77 -20.81
N ASN A 71 0.28 19.73 -20.52
CA ASN A 71 0.11 18.55 -21.38
C ASN A 71 1.41 17.79 -21.72
N LYS A 72 2.38 17.80 -20.80
CA LYS A 72 3.72 17.20 -20.95
C LYS A 72 4.08 16.24 -19.81
N ASN A 73 5.25 15.63 -19.97
CA ASN A 73 5.83 14.65 -19.08
C ASN A 73 6.77 15.32 -18.07
N HIS A 74 6.74 14.83 -16.84
CA HIS A 74 7.47 15.38 -15.71
C HIS A 74 8.18 14.24 -14.97
N VAL A 75 9.50 14.35 -14.79
CA VAL A 75 10.32 13.31 -14.14
C VAL A 75 10.81 13.83 -12.80
N ILE A 76 10.38 13.19 -11.71
CA ILE A 76 10.64 13.60 -10.34
C ILE A 76 11.40 12.50 -9.60
N GLN A 77 12.55 12.87 -9.04
CA GLN A 77 13.36 12.03 -8.18
C GLN A 77 13.01 12.33 -6.72
N TRP A 78 12.81 11.30 -5.90
CA TRP A 78 12.44 11.44 -4.48
C TRP A 78 13.54 10.89 -3.57
N GLY A 79 14.39 11.79 -3.07
CA GLY A 79 15.55 11.45 -2.24
C GLY A 79 15.15 10.73 -0.97
N GLY A 80 14.07 11.16 -0.30
CA GLY A 80 13.57 10.53 0.93
C GLY A 80 12.62 9.34 0.71
N GLY A 81 12.44 8.90 -0.53
CA GLY A 81 11.42 7.94 -0.91
C GLY A 81 10.01 8.55 -1.02
N PHE A 82 9.04 7.70 -1.33
CA PHE A 82 7.67 8.12 -1.64
C PHE A 82 6.65 7.39 -0.76
N ASN A 83 6.28 8.03 0.35
CA ASN A 83 5.33 7.49 1.33
C ASN A 83 4.20 8.48 1.57
N ILE A 84 2.97 8.00 1.75
CA ILE A 84 1.80 8.83 2.07
C ILE A 84 1.12 8.22 3.29
N GLY A 85 1.29 8.85 4.45
CA GLY A 85 0.65 8.44 5.71
C GLY A 85 -0.88 8.53 5.65
N LYS A 86 -1.59 7.84 6.54
CA LYS A 86 -3.06 7.71 6.51
C LYS A 86 -3.83 9.04 6.56
N ASP A 87 -3.23 10.09 7.14
CA ASP A 87 -3.83 11.42 7.27
C ASP A 87 -3.25 12.40 6.23
N ALA A 88 -2.25 11.98 5.44
CA ALA A 88 -1.58 12.80 4.44
C ALA A 88 -2.22 12.70 3.04
N GLN A 89 -2.01 13.74 2.23
CA GLN A 89 -2.56 13.86 0.88
C GLN A 89 -1.51 14.39 -0.10
N VAL A 90 -1.42 13.77 -1.28
CA VAL A 90 -0.57 14.22 -2.38
C VAL A 90 -1.43 14.51 -3.60
N HIS A 91 -1.34 15.72 -4.13
CA HIS A 91 -2.05 16.19 -5.30
C HIS A 91 -1.09 16.39 -6.48
N PHE A 92 -1.33 15.70 -7.59
CA PHE A 92 -0.62 15.92 -8.86
C PHE A 92 -1.46 16.76 -9.81
N GLY A 93 -0.95 17.92 -10.22
CA GLY A 93 -1.62 18.86 -11.12
C GLY A 93 -2.91 19.42 -10.51
N LYS A 94 -2.83 20.08 -9.34
CA LYS A 94 -4.03 20.66 -8.72
C LYS A 94 -4.57 21.78 -9.61
N GLY A 95 -5.74 21.58 -10.21
CA GLY A 95 -6.31 22.49 -11.21
C GLY A 95 -5.74 22.34 -12.63
N GLN A 96 -4.97 21.27 -12.89
CA GLN A 96 -4.36 20.96 -14.18
C GLN A 96 -4.64 19.51 -14.58
N ASN A 97 -4.94 19.26 -15.85
CA ASN A 97 -5.21 17.93 -16.39
C ASN A 97 -4.29 17.65 -17.60
N GLY A 98 -4.13 16.39 -17.98
CA GLY A 98 -3.35 16.00 -19.15
C GLY A 98 -1.83 15.91 -18.92
N HIS A 99 -1.37 15.77 -17.68
CA HIS A 99 0.05 15.61 -17.36
C HIS A 99 0.43 14.15 -17.07
N ASN A 100 1.71 13.83 -17.29
CA ASN A 100 2.30 12.55 -16.91
C ASN A 100 3.41 12.78 -15.88
N TYR A 101 3.30 12.17 -14.69
CA TYR A 101 4.27 12.31 -13.60
C TYR A 101 4.99 10.98 -13.34
N LEU A 102 6.26 10.90 -13.73
CA LEU A 102 7.15 9.77 -13.42
C LEU A 102 7.90 10.05 -12.12
N ASN A 103 7.59 9.28 -11.09
CA ASN A 103 8.14 9.41 -9.75
C ASN A 103 9.09 8.24 -9.47
N ILE A 104 10.38 8.55 -9.26
CA ILE A 104 11.41 7.58 -8.92
C ILE A 104 11.73 7.72 -7.43
N ALA A 105 11.38 6.70 -6.66
CA ALA A 105 11.63 6.67 -5.22
C ALA A 105 12.99 6.05 -4.92
N HIS A 106 13.83 6.80 -4.22
CA HIS A 106 15.17 6.37 -3.83
C HIS A 106 15.19 5.80 -2.40
N GLY A 107 16.27 5.10 -2.09
CA GLY A 107 16.56 4.58 -0.75
C GLY A 107 16.34 3.09 -0.62
N THR A 108 16.25 2.62 0.63
CA THR A 108 16.18 1.19 0.98
C THR A 108 14.81 0.75 1.50
N SER A 109 13.83 1.66 1.44
CA SER A 109 12.48 1.44 1.94
C SER A 109 11.46 1.37 0.81
N LYS A 110 10.46 0.52 0.98
CA LYS A 110 9.29 0.43 0.11
C LYS A 110 8.45 1.71 0.17
N SER A 111 7.72 1.99 -0.91
CA SER A 111 6.72 3.04 -0.94
C SER A 111 5.43 2.54 -0.30
N THR A 112 4.96 3.21 0.75
CA THR A 112 3.71 2.88 1.45
C THR A 112 2.70 4.00 1.28
N ILE A 113 1.57 3.70 0.65
CA ILE A 113 0.45 4.62 0.43
C ILE A 113 -0.71 4.20 1.34
N ALA A 114 -0.87 4.92 2.44
CA ALA A 114 -1.95 4.77 3.39
C ALA A 114 -2.96 5.92 3.37
N GLY A 115 -2.57 7.10 2.86
CA GLY A 115 -3.45 8.25 2.66
C GLY A 115 -3.92 8.41 1.21
N LEU A 116 -4.11 9.66 0.79
CA LEU A 116 -4.66 10.01 -0.53
C LEU A 116 -3.56 10.37 -1.54
N LEU A 117 -3.57 9.71 -2.69
CA LEU A 117 -2.91 10.16 -3.92
C LEU A 117 -4.00 10.57 -4.90
N ASN A 118 -4.07 11.87 -5.23
CA ASN A 118 -5.04 12.40 -6.17
C ASN A 118 -4.35 13.10 -7.35
N ALA A 119 -4.67 12.71 -8.57
CA ALA A 119 -4.04 13.20 -9.78
C ALA A 119 -5.03 13.86 -10.76
N ASN A 120 -6.31 14.07 -10.42
CA ASN A 120 -7.29 14.87 -11.19
C ASN A 120 -7.32 14.63 -12.73
N GLY A 121 -7.17 13.40 -13.21
CA GLY A 121 -7.12 13.11 -14.66
C GLY A 121 -5.72 13.10 -15.28
N ASN A 122 -4.68 13.25 -14.48
CA ASN A 122 -3.27 13.04 -14.84
C ASN A 122 -2.87 11.57 -14.65
N ASN A 123 -1.74 11.20 -15.26
CA ASN A 123 -1.13 9.88 -15.13
C ASN A 123 0.00 9.92 -14.11
N VAL A 124 0.07 8.92 -13.25
CA VAL A 124 1.11 8.80 -12.22
C VAL A 124 1.81 7.46 -12.34
N PHE A 125 3.13 7.51 -12.48
CA PHE A 125 4.02 6.36 -12.50
C PHE A 125 4.88 6.42 -11.25
N LEU A 126 4.88 5.37 -10.43
CA LEU A 126 5.67 5.24 -9.21
C LEU A 126 6.61 4.05 -9.32
N ILE A 127 7.91 4.32 -9.33
CA ILE A 127 8.97 3.34 -9.47
C ILE A 127 9.72 3.23 -8.14
N ASN A 128 9.73 2.05 -7.53
CA ASN A 128 10.52 1.77 -6.33
C ASN A 128 11.00 0.30 -6.31
N PRO A 129 12.30 0.02 -6.50
CA PRO A 129 12.85 -1.33 -6.47
C PRO A 129 12.58 -2.11 -5.18
N ASN A 130 12.40 -1.42 -4.05
CA ASN A 130 12.11 -2.05 -2.76
C ASN A 130 10.67 -2.53 -2.63
N GLY A 131 9.75 -2.03 -3.45
CA GLY A 131 8.33 -2.39 -3.43
C GLY A 131 7.38 -1.21 -3.28
N VAL A 132 6.11 -1.46 -3.62
CA VAL A 132 5.01 -0.50 -3.49
C VAL A 132 3.83 -1.18 -2.80
N ILE A 133 3.34 -0.60 -1.70
CA ILE A 133 2.18 -1.10 -0.95
C ILE A 133 1.14 0.01 -0.87
N ILE A 134 -0.05 -0.25 -1.42
CA ILE A 134 -1.25 0.52 -1.16
C ILE A 134 -2.00 -0.20 -0.05
N THR A 135 -2.01 0.38 1.14
CA THR A 135 -2.62 -0.24 2.32
C THR A 135 -4.15 -0.19 2.24
N LYS A 136 -4.84 -0.87 3.15
CA LYS A 136 -6.30 -0.86 3.22
C LYS A 136 -6.95 0.52 3.41
N THR A 137 -6.22 1.54 3.87
CA THR A 137 -6.73 2.92 3.96
C THR A 137 -6.31 3.78 2.77
N GLY A 138 -5.33 3.31 1.98
CA GLY A 138 -4.81 4.04 0.83
C GLY A 138 -5.86 4.25 -0.24
N THR A 139 -5.88 5.45 -0.82
CA THR A 139 -6.78 5.81 -1.92
C THR A 139 -5.99 6.45 -3.04
N ILE A 140 -6.17 5.95 -4.27
CA ILE A 140 -5.56 6.47 -5.48
C ILE A 140 -6.66 6.91 -6.45
N ASN A 141 -6.62 8.17 -6.87
CA ASN A 141 -7.47 8.74 -7.91
C ASN A 141 -6.59 9.27 -9.04
N ALA A 142 -6.66 8.68 -10.24
CA ALA A 142 -5.85 9.10 -11.38
C ALA A 142 -6.56 8.84 -12.72
N ASN A 143 -6.03 9.30 -13.84
CA ASN A 143 -6.42 8.78 -15.15
C ASN A 143 -5.72 7.43 -15.41
N ARG A 144 -4.43 7.37 -15.14
CA ARG A 144 -3.64 6.14 -15.17
C ARG A 144 -2.74 6.06 -13.94
N PHE A 145 -2.66 4.86 -13.36
CA PHE A 145 -1.73 4.59 -12.27
C PHE A 145 -0.82 3.42 -12.64
N VAL A 146 0.49 3.65 -12.54
CA VAL A 146 1.51 2.62 -12.75
C VAL A 146 2.37 2.50 -11.49
N ALA A 147 2.51 1.30 -10.96
CA ALA A 147 3.43 1.00 -9.87
C ALA A 147 4.37 -0.13 -10.32
N SER A 148 5.68 0.11 -10.21
CA SER A 148 6.70 -0.85 -10.66
C SER A 148 7.87 -0.95 -9.69
N THR A 149 8.42 -2.15 -9.54
CA THR A 149 9.69 -2.39 -8.83
C THR A 149 10.88 -2.58 -9.76
N SER A 150 10.69 -2.41 -11.05
CA SER A 150 11.78 -2.49 -12.02
C SER A 150 12.53 -1.16 -12.03
N SER A 151 13.86 -1.20 -11.86
CA SER A 151 14.68 -0.01 -12.04
C SER A 151 14.65 0.46 -13.49
N MET A 152 14.73 1.78 -13.64
CA MET A 152 14.70 2.47 -14.93
C MET A 152 16.01 3.20 -15.12
N ASP A 153 16.65 3.05 -16.28
CA ASP A 153 17.87 3.83 -16.57
C ASP A 153 17.53 5.28 -16.93
N SER A 154 18.54 6.15 -16.90
CA SER A 154 18.37 7.57 -17.25
C SER A 154 17.96 7.80 -18.70
N ALA A 155 18.37 6.92 -19.63
CA ALA A 155 17.96 7.03 -21.04
C ALA A 155 16.44 6.81 -21.20
N ALA A 156 15.87 5.83 -20.51
CA ALA A 156 14.43 5.59 -20.48
C ALA A 156 13.66 6.74 -19.83
N MET A 157 14.21 7.33 -18.75
CA MET A 157 13.64 8.55 -18.14
C MET A 157 13.68 9.75 -19.09
N GLN A 158 14.79 9.93 -19.82
CA GLN A 158 14.90 10.97 -20.84
C GLN A 158 13.92 10.77 -21.99
N ASN A 159 13.76 9.52 -22.45
CA ASN A 159 12.78 9.17 -23.48
C ASN A 159 11.36 9.50 -23.04
N PHE A 160 11.02 9.24 -21.77
CA PHE A 160 9.74 9.65 -21.18
C PHE A 160 9.59 11.17 -21.13
N ALA A 161 10.61 11.90 -20.66
CA ALA A 161 10.60 13.36 -20.61
C ALA A 161 10.39 13.98 -22.01
N ASN A 162 11.02 13.39 -23.04
CA ASN A 162 10.99 13.87 -24.42
C ASN A 162 9.69 13.56 -25.18
N MET A 163 8.75 12.78 -24.64
CA MET A 163 7.52 12.47 -25.39
C MET A 163 6.71 13.74 -25.68
N ASN A 164 6.07 13.77 -26.84
CA ASN A 164 5.59 15.02 -27.44
C ASN A 164 4.27 15.49 -26.84
N ASN A 165 3.44 14.61 -26.29
CA ASN A 165 2.13 14.95 -25.73
C ASN A 165 1.68 13.97 -24.63
N PHE A 166 0.57 14.30 -23.97
CA PHE A 166 -0.07 13.47 -22.94
C PHE A 166 -0.33 12.01 -23.37
N ASN A 167 -0.83 11.82 -24.60
CA ASN A 167 -1.28 10.52 -25.10
C ASN A 167 -0.11 9.57 -25.35
N ASP A 168 1.07 10.07 -25.69
CA ASP A 168 2.29 9.25 -25.82
C ASP A 168 2.59 8.54 -24.48
N GLY A 169 2.37 9.24 -23.35
CA GLY A 169 2.50 8.68 -22.01
C GLY A 169 1.47 7.59 -21.68
N LEU A 170 0.35 7.48 -22.43
CA LEU A 170 -0.59 6.36 -22.29
C LEU A 170 -0.02 5.05 -22.84
N SER A 171 0.95 5.12 -23.76
CA SER A 171 1.65 3.94 -24.29
C SER A 171 2.86 3.52 -23.46
N PHE A 172 3.43 4.45 -22.68
CA PHE A 172 4.61 4.18 -21.86
C PHE A 172 4.33 3.13 -20.78
N SER A 173 5.25 2.20 -20.58
CA SER A 173 5.25 1.28 -19.45
C SER A 173 6.70 0.99 -19.08
N PRO A 174 7.06 0.98 -17.79
CA PRO A 174 8.35 0.44 -17.37
C PRO A 174 8.50 -1.00 -17.89
N VAL A 175 9.72 -1.36 -18.28
CA VAL A 175 10.04 -2.74 -18.67
C VAL A 175 10.21 -3.55 -17.40
N PHE A 176 9.42 -4.62 -17.26
CA PHE A 176 9.52 -5.50 -16.10
C PHE A 176 10.86 -6.25 -16.09
N LYS A 177 11.55 -6.22 -14.95
CA LYS A 177 12.82 -6.92 -14.70
C LYS A 177 12.60 -8.06 -13.69
N PRO A 178 12.44 -9.33 -14.13
CA PRO A 178 12.05 -10.45 -13.27
C PRO A 178 13.02 -10.77 -12.13
N ASN A 179 14.27 -10.32 -12.22
CA ASN A 179 15.32 -10.55 -11.21
C ASN A 179 15.25 -9.61 -10.00
N LYS A 180 14.43 -8.54 -10.06
CA LYS A 180 14.21 -7.66 -8.91
C LYS A 180 13.19 -8.28 -7.97
N LEU A 181 13.47 -8.27 -6.67
CA LEU A 181 12.69 -8.99 -5.67
C LEU A 181 11.55 -8.16 -5.03
N GLY A 182 11.47 -6.86 -5.29
CA GLY A 182 10.42 -6.00 -4.70
C GLY A 182 9.02 -6.38 -5.17
N ASN A 183 8.04 -6.30 -4.25
CA ASN A 183 6.65 -6.65 -4.51
C ASN A 183 5.77 -5.41 -4.73
N VAL A 184 4.66 -5.58 -5.47
CA VAL A 184 3.60 -4.58 -5.60
C VAL A 184 2.31 -5.15 -5.03
N VAL A 185 1.77 -4.52 -3.99
CA VAL A 185 0.59 -4.99 -3.28
C VAL A 185 -0.44 -3.87 -3.21
N ASN A 186 -1.63 -4.11 -3.75
CA ASN A 186 -2.79 -3.26 -3.53
C ASN A 186 -3.80 -3.94 -2.62
N MET A 187 -4.13 -3.26 -1.53
CA MET A 187 -5.20 -3.59 -0.59
C MET A 187 -6.18 -2.43 -0.40
N GLY A 188 -5.91 -1.28 -1.03
CA GLY A 188 -6.67 -0.04 -0.92
C GLY A 188 -7.55 0.22 -2.14
N ASN A 189 -8.08 1.45 -2.21
CA ASN A 189 -8.97 1.89 -3.28
C ASN A 189 -8.17 2.48 -4.43
N ILE A 190 -8.48 2.07 -5.66
CA ILE A 190 -7.92 2.67 -6.87
C ILE A 190 -9.05 3.02 -7.82
N LYS A 191 -9.17 4.30 -8.16
CA LYS A 191 -10.03 4.80 -9.23
C LYS A 191 -9.13 5.36 -10.33
N ALA A 192 -9.03 4.62 -11.44
CA ALA A 192 -8.27 5.04 -12.61
C ALA A 192 -8.80 4.38 -13.87
N ASP A 193 -8.71 5.01 -15.04
CA ASP A 193 -9.10 4.35 -16.29
C ASP A 193 -8.18 3.15 -16.60
N ASN A 194 -6.88 3.29 -16.34
CA ASN A 194 -5.88 2.26 -16.61
C ASN A 194 -4.95 2.04 -15.41
N ILE A 195 -4.68 0.77 -15.08
CA ILE A 195 -3.76 0.36 -14.01
C ILE A 195 -2.68 -0.54 -14.58
N THR A 196 -1.42 -0.34 -14.17
CA THR A 196 -0.32 -1.28 -14.43
C THR A 196 0.46 -1.54 -13.15
N LEU A 197 0.52 -2.79 -12.71
CA LEU A 197 1.28 -3.22 -11.52
C LEU A 197 2.36 -4.22 -11.94
N GLN A 198 3.61 -3.93 -11.56
CA GLN A 198 4.79 -4.68 -11.97
C GLN A 198 5.72 -4.97 -10.79
N GLY A 199 5.96 -6.24 -10.47
CA GLY A 199 6.91 -6.60 -9.42
C GLY A 199 7.16 -8.10 -9.29
N ASN A 200 8.06 -8.50 -8.40
CA ASN A 200 8.34 -9.91 -8.14
C ASN A 200 7.06 -10.68 -7.81
N LYS A 201 6.34 -10.19 -6.80
CA LYS A 201 4.97 -10.58 -6.51
C LYS A 201 4.04 -9.41 -6.72
N VAL A 202 2.97 -9.63 -7.48
CA VAL A 202 1.88 -8.67 -7.66
C VAL A 202 0.62 -9.22 -7.00
N VAL A 203 0.08 -8.46 -6.05
CA VAL A 203 -1.16 -8.81 -5.34
C VAL A 203 -2.18 -7.71 -5.51
N LEU A 204 -3.36 -8.08 -6.01
CA LEU A 204 -4.54 -7.24 -6.00
C LEU A 204 -5.58 -7.91 -5.09
N GLY A 205 -5.91 -7.28 -3.96
CA GLY A 205 -6.91 -7.85 -3.05
C GLY A 205 -7.51 -6.88 -2.06
N SER A 206 -8.24 -7.40 -1.08
CA SER A 206 -8.89 -6.65 -0.01
C SER A 206 -8.74 -7.39 1.32
N GLU A 207 -8.60 -6.64 2.41
CA GLU A 207 -8.58 -7.17 3.78
C GLU A 207 -9.85 -6.84 4.58
N ASN A 208 -10.69 -5.94 4.07
CA ASN A 208 -11.87 -5.45 4.78
C ASN A 208 -13.10 -5.84 3.98
N TYR A 209 -13.63 -7.04 4.17
CA TYR A 209 -14.77 -7.50 3.38
C TYR A 209 -16.08 -6.78 3.72
N ASN A 210 -16.25 -6.28 4.96
CA ASN A 210 -17.43 -5.50 5.34
C ASN A 210 -17.52 -4.15 4.60
N ASN A 211 -16.39 -3.65 4.10
CA ASN A 211 -16.30 -2.49 3.21
C ASN A 211 -15.16 -2.72 2.21
N ILE A 212 -15.41 -3.60 1.23
CA ILE A 212 -14.39 -4.00 0.25
C ILE A 212 -13.80 -2.76 -0.41
N ASN A 213 -12.48 -2.61 -0.30
CA ASN A 213 -11.76 -1.63 -1.08
C ASN A 213 -11.82 -2.03 -2.55
N LYS A 214 -12.26 -1.10 -3.40
CA LYS A 214 -12.54 -1.37 -4.81
C LYS A 214 -11.47 -0.78 -5.72
N VAL A 215 -11.10 -1.59 -6.70
CA VAL A 215 -10.35 -1.22 -7.89
C VAL A 215 -11.38 -0.98 -9.00
N MET A 216 -11.63 0.31 -9.26
CA MET A 216 -12.48 0.78 -10.35
C MET A 216 -11.59 1.22 -11.51
N ALA A 217 -11.39 0.31 -12.46
CA ALA A 217 -10.62 0.58 -13.66
C ALA A 217 -11.18 -0.11 -14.90
N LYS A 218 -11.00 0.53 -16.07
CA LYS A 218 -11.41 -0.04 -17.36
C LYS A 218 -10.42 -1.12 -17.78
N ASN A 219 -9.11 -0.85 -17.68
CA ASN A 219 -8.07 -1.81 -18.02
C ASN A 219 -7.07 -1.99 -16.88
N ILE A 220 -6.76 -3.24 -16.56
CA ILE A 220 -5.74 -3.60 -15.57
C ILE A 220 -4.70 -4.49 -16.25
N LYS A 221 -3.42 -4.14 -16.12
CA LYS A 221 -2.28 -4.96 -16.51
C LYS A 221 -1.48 -5.36 -15.27
N LEU A 222 -1.28 -6.65 -15.05
CA LEU A 222 -0.47 -7.19 -13.96
C LEU A 222 0.67 -8.01 -14.55
N GLU A 223 1.89 -7.75 -14.10
CA GLU A 223 3.08 -8.47 -14.59
C GLU A 223 4.04 -8.75 -13.43
N GLY A 224 4.39 -10.02 -13.24
CA GLY A 224 5.26 -10.42 -12.14
C GLY A 224 5.70 -11.86 -12.21
N ASN A 225 6.64 -12.26 -11.33
CA ASN A 225 6.97 -13.68 -11.21
C ASN A 225 5.76 -14.44 -10.66
N GLU A 226 5.19 -13.93 -9.58
CA GLU A 226 3.96 -14.43 -8.98
C GLU A 226 2.84 -13.38 -9.06
N VAL A 227 1.64 -13.74 -9.53
CA VAL A 227 0.49 -12.82 -9.61
C VAL A 227 -0.74 -13.42 -8.94
N TYR A 228 -1.34 -12.67 -8.02
CA TYR A 228 -2.52 -13.11 -7.27
C TYR A 228 -3.61 -12.05 -7.29
N VAL A 229 -4.83 -12.46 -7.64
CA VAL A 229 -5.99 -11.56 -7.79
C VAL A 229 -7.16 -12.10 -6.99
N ASP A 230 -7.51 -11.42 -5.90
CA ASP A 230 -8.82 -11.56 -5.28
C ASP A 230 -9.80 -10.70 -6.09
N VAL A 231 -10.60 -11.35 -6.93
CA VAL A 231 -11.50 -10.62 -7.84
C VAL A 231 -12.58 -9.85 -7.09
N ALA A 232 -12.85 -10.17 -5.82
CA ALA A 232 -13.78 -9.42 -4.99
C ALA A 232 -13.38 -7.95 -4.86
N SER A 233 -12.07 -7.66 -4.93
CA SER A 233 -11.51 -6.31 -4.88
C SER A 233 -11.73 -5.48 -6.16
N ILE A 234 -12.26 -6.05 -7.23
CA ILE A 234 -12.43 -5.38 -8.52
C ILE A 234 -13.91 -5.06 -8.75
N ASP A 235 -14.19 -3.86 -9.27
CA ASP A 235 -15.51 -3.55 -9.79
C ASP A 235 -15.71 -4.17 -11.19
N GLY A 236 -16.43 -5.29 -11.21
CA GLY A 236 -16.74 -6.01 -12.45
C GLY A 236 -17.54 -5.20 -13.46
N ASN A 237 -18.28 -4.16 -13.04
CA ASN A 237 -19.07 -3.33 -13.95
C ASN A 237 -18.21 -2.34 -14.76
N THR A 238 -17.22 -1.71 -14.11
CA THR A 238 -16.29 -0.78 -14.77
C THR A 238 -15.25 -1.51 -15.63
N LEU A 239 -14.84 -2.72 -15.23
CA LEU A 239 -13.77 -3.47 -15.90
C LEU A 239 -14.14 -3.85 -17.34
N GLN A 240 -13.26 -3.55 -18.28
CA GLN A 240 -13.31 -4.01 -19.67
C GLN A 240 -12.32 -5.16 -19.90
N GLY A 241 -11.11 -5.08 -19.34
CA GLY A 241 -10.10 -6.14 -19.46
C GLY A 241 -9.07 -6.18 -18.33
N LEU A 242 -8.69 -7.40 -17.92
CA LEU A 242 -7.60 -7.68 -16.99
C LEU A 242 -6.57 -8.58 -17.67
N ASN A 243 -5.41 -8.04 -18.02
CA ASN A 243 -4.31 -8.77 -18.64
C ASN A 243 -3.26 -9.16 -17.58
N VAL A 244 -2.92 -10.44 -17.50
CA VAL A 244 -2.00 -10.99 -16.50
C VAL A 244 -0.85 -11.76 -17.17
N ASP A 245 0.38 -11.34 -16.87
CA ASP A 245 1.60 -12.01 -17.30
C ASP A 245 2.40 -12.50 -16.08
N ALA A 246 2.12 -13.73 -15.65
CA ALA A 246 2.79 -14.39 -14.53
C ALA A 246 3.98 -15.24 -15.03
N LYS A 247 5.21 -14.97 -14.60
CA LYS A 247 6.39 -15.69 -15.11
C LYS A 247 6.53 -17.10 -14.52
N THR A 248 6.08 -17.33 -13.28
CA THR A 248 6.21 -18.64 -12.62
C THR A 248 4.88 -19.25 -12.23
N LYS A 249 4.01 -18.51 -11.53
CA LYS A 249 2.69 -19.00 -11.10
C LYS A 249 1.76 -17.85 -10.76
N GLY A 250 0.47 -18.12 -10.72
CA GLY A 250 -0.50 -17.18 -10.20
C GLY A 250 -1.91 -17.71 -10.32
N ASN A 251 -2.83 -17.07 -9.60
CA ASN A 251 -4.25 -17.34 -9.78
C ASN A 251 -5.15 -16.15 -9.48
N ALA A 252 -6.29 -16.11 -10.15
CA ALA A 252 -7.44 -15.32 -9.77
C ALA A 252 -8.41 -16.20 -8.99
N TYR A 253 -8.92 -15.72 -7.87
CA TYR A 253 -9.85 -16.44 -6.99
C TYR A 253 -10.93 -15.51 -6.44
N LEU A 254 -12.00 -16.12 -5.92
CA LEU A 254 -13.12 -15.45 -5.27
C LEU A 254 -13.62 -16.30 -4.11
N ASN A 255 -13.53 -15.80 -2.88
CA ASN A 255 -14.09 -16.50 -1.71
C ASN A 255 -15.51 -16.00 -1.39
N ALA A 256 -16.31 -16.83 -0.72
CA ALA A 256 -17.70 -16.51 -0.39
C ALA A 256 -17.84 -15.24 0.46
N ASN A 257 -16.90 -14.96 1.38
CA ASN A 257 -16.87 -13.71 2.13
C ASN A 257 -16.78 -12.48 1.19
N GLY A 258 -15.83 -12.47 0.26
CA GLY A 258 -15.72 -11.40 -0.74
C GLY A 258 -16.91 -11.33 -1.69
N TYR A 259 -17.42 -12.48 -2.12
CA TYR A 259 -18.57 -12.57 -3.00
C TYR A 259 -19.85 -12.00 -2.38
N TYR A 260 -20.08 -12.22 -1.08
CA TYR A 260 -21.26 -11.69 -0.36
C TYR A 260 -21.36 -10.16 -0.41
N TYR A 261 -20.23 -9.45 -0.36
CA TYR A 261 -20.20 -8.00 -0.42
C TYR A 261 -20.03 -7.44 -1.84
N ASN A 262 -19.60 -8.25 -2.81
CA ASN A 262 -19.49 -7.85 -4.21
C ASN A 262 -19.87 -8.97 -5.19
N PRO A 263 -21.16 -9.33 -5.35
CA PRO A 263 -21.57 -10.42 -6.25
C PRO A 263 -21.26 -10.18 -7.73
N TYR A 264 -21.13 -8.92 -8.17
CA TYR A 264 -20.79 -8.60 -9.56
C TYR A 264 -19.32 -8.89 -9.91
N SER A 265 -18.46 -9.08 -8.91
CA SER A 265 -17.05 -9.45 -9.11
C SER A 265 -16.86 -10.79 -9.82
N PHE A 266 -17.84 -11.70 -9.77
CA PHE A 266 -17.76 -12.98 -10.48
C PHE A 266 -17.59 -12.78 -12.00
N SER A 267 -18.19 -11.72 -12.56
CA SER A 267 -18.06 -11.37 -13.98
C SER A 267 -16.64 -10.99 -14.41
N VAL A 268 -15.75 -10.70 -13.45
CA VAL A 268 -14.34 -10.39 -13.73
C VAL A 268 -13.64 -11.58 -14.37
N PHE A 269 -13.97 -12.83 -13.99
CA PHE A 269 -13.31 -14.03 -14.52
C PHE A 269 -13.34 -14.12 -16.05
N SER A 270 -14.44 -13.72 -16.69
CA SER A 270 -14.59 -13.73 -18.15
C SER A 270 -13.78 -12.62 -18.84
N LYS A 271 -13.31 -11.62 -18.09
CA LYS A 271 -12.54 -10.47 -18.58
C LYS A 271 -11.03 -10.64 -18.38
N ILE A 272 -10.61 -11.75 -17.78
CA ILE A 272 -9.19 -12.07 -17.54
C ILE A 272 -8.59 -12.68 -18.80
N SER A 273 -7.49 -12.11 -19.29
CA SER A 273 -6.55 -12.74 -20.20
C SER A 273 -5.26 -13.03 -19.44
N GLY A 274 -4.81 -14.29 -19.43
CA GLY A 274 -3.64 -14.71 -18.67
C GLY A 274 -2.83 -15.75 -19.44
N ASN A 275 -1.52 -15.80 -19.19
CA ASN A 275 -0.64 -16.83 -19.77
C ASN A 275 -0.83 -18.22 -19.10
N ASN A 276 -0.13 -19.24 -19.59
CA ASN A 276 -0.27 -20.62 -19.12
C ASN A 276 0.10 -20.85 -17.65
N ASN A 277 0.83 -19.92 -17.02
CA ASN A 277 1.22 -20.00 -15.61
C ASN A 277 0.16 -19.40 -14.68
N PHE A 278 -0.91 -18.82 -15.23
CA PHE A 278 -1.94 -18.14 -14.48
C PHE A 278 -3.27 -18.92 -14.51
N LYS A 279 -3.72 -19.40 -13.36
CA LYS A 279 -4.96 -20.16 -13.21
C LYS A 279 -6.16 -19.24 -12.95
N LYS A 280 -7.31 -19.55 -13.54
CA LYS A 280 -8.59 -18.91 -13.23
C LYS A 280 -9.45 -19.87 -12.41
N ASP A 281 -9.54 -19.64 -11.10
CA ASP A 281 -10.42 -20.40 -10.21
C ASP A 281 -11.84 -19.81 -10.28
N ALA A 282 -12.51 -19.98 -11.43
CA ALA A 282 -13.81 -19.38 -11.76
C ALA A 282 -15.00 -20.06 -11.04
N TYR A 283 -14.94 -20.07 -9.72
CA TYR A 283 -15.97 -20.56 -8.80
C TYR A 283 -15.90 -19.74 -7.50
N VAL A 284 -16.94 -19.81 -6.69
CA VAL A 284 -16.91 -19.21 -5.34
C VAL A 284 -16.32 -20.22 -4.36
N GLY A 285 -15.14 -19.93 -3.83
CA GLY A 285 -14.42 -20.76 -2.87
C GLY A 285 -14.96 -20.60 -1.44
N ILE A 286 -15.04 -21.72 -0.71
CA ILE A 286 -15.51 -21.79 0.67
C ILE A 286 -14.46 -22.57 1.48
N GLY A 287 -13.66 -21.87 2.27
CA GLY A 287 -12.51 -22.46 2.97
C GLY A 287 -12.57 -22.40 4.49
N SER A 288 -13.66 -21.88 5.05
CA SER A 288 -13.83 -21.66 6.49
C SER A 288 -15.31 -21.56 6.88
N ASP A 289 -15.57 -21.60 8.19
CA ASP A 289 -16.90 -21.35 8.74
C ASP A 289 -17.38 -19.91 8.47
N VAL A 290 -16.46 -18.93 8.45
CA VAL A 290 -16.74 -17.55 8.02
C VAL A 290 -17.18 -17.49 6.56
N ASP A 291 -16.53 -18.23 5.66
CA ASP A 291 -16.95 -18.29 4.26
C ASP A 291 -18.31 -18.97 4.12
N TRP A 292 -18.55 -20.06 4.85
CA TRP A 292 -19.84 -20.74 4.84
C TRP A 292 -20.97 -19.85 5.37
N TRP A 293 -20.69 -19.06 6.42
CA TRP A 293 -21.62 -18.06 6.96
C TRP A 293 -22.07 -17.08 5.88
N HIS A 294 -21.12 -16.53 5.12
CA HIS A 294 -21.41 -15.60 4.02
C HIS A 294 -22.10 -16.28 2.84
N PHE A 295 -21.75 -17.54 2.55
CA PHE A 295 -22.41 -18.34 1.53
C PHE A 295 -23.89 -18.60 1.87
N ALA A 296 -24.17 -19.14 3.05
CA ALA A 296 -25.52 -19.45 3.49
C ALA A 296 -26.38 -18.18 3.61
N LYS A 297 -25.86 -17.14 4.26
CA LYS A 297 -26.57 -15.86 4.39
C LYS A 297 -26.80 -15.20 3.03
N GLY A 298 -25.78 -15.13 2.19
CA GLY A 298 -25.89 -14.56 0.84
C GLY A 298 -26.91 -15.28 -0.02
N TRP A 299 -26.92 -16.62 0.04
CA TRP A 299 -27.91 -17.43 -0.65
C TRP A 299 -29.31 -17.16 -0.11
N ASN A 300 -29.53 -17.26 1.20
CA ASN A 300 -30.85 -17.15 1.81
C ASN A 300 -31.46 -15.74 1.66
N GLU A 301 -30.64 -14.69 1.75
CA GLU A 301 -31.10 -13.29 1.59
C GLU A 301 -31.12 -12.81 0.14
N ASN A 302 -30.53 -13.55 -0.81
CA ASN A 302 -30.27 -13.13 -2.19
C ASN A 302 -29.61 -11.73 -2.28
N LYS A 303 -28.70 -11.42 -1.36
CA LYS A 303 -28.10 -10.08 -1.24
C LYS A 303 -27.46 -9.65 -2.57
N ALA A 304 -27.94 -8.54 -3.13
CA ALA A 304 -27.43 -7.95 -4.37
C ALA A 304 -27.27 -8.96 -5.53
N GLY A 305 -28.21 -9.92 -5.66
CA GLY A 305 -28.19 -10.90 -6.75
C GLY A 305 -27.23 -12.07 -6.54
N PHE A 306 -26.85 -12.39 -5.30
CA PHE A 306 -25.95 -13.50 -4.94
C PHE A 306 -26.28 -14.84 -5.64
N ARG A 307 -27.57 -15.14 -5.90
CA ARG A 307 -27.99 -16.38 -6.57
C ARG A 307 -27.74 -16.39 -8.09
N THR A 308 -27.46 -15.23 -8.69
CA THR A 308 -27.50 -15.07 -10.15
C THR A 308 -26.12 -15.15 -10.81
N SER A 309 -25.09 -14.54 -10.23
CA SER A 309 -23.80 -14.36 -10.94
C SER A 309 -22.93 -15.60 -10.98
N ALA A 310 -22.84 -16.34 -9.87
CA ALA A 310 -21.99 -17.53 -9.77
C ALA A 310 -22.77 -18.81 -10.12
N SER A 311 -22.15 -19.69 -10.90
CA SER A 311 -22.70 -20.99 -11.29
C SER A 311 -22.20 -22.16 -10.44
N GLU A 312 -21.08 -21.98 -9.74
CA GLU A 312 -20.40 -23.05 -9.00
C GLU A 312 -19.80 -22.54 -7.69
N TYR A 313 -19.96 -23.33 -6.64
CA TYR A 313 -19.42 -23.13 -5.29
C TYR A 313 -18.56 -24.34 -4.92
N ARG A 314 -17.36 -24.11 -4.39
CA ARG A 314 -16.42 -25.20 -4.06
C ARG A 314 -15.87 -25.10 -2.66
N LEU A 315 -15.80 -26.22 -1.96
CA LEU A 315 -14.98 -26.31 -0.76
C LEU A 315 -13.51 -26.25 -1.14
N THR A 316 -12.73 -25.43 -0.44
CA THR A 316 -11.27 -25.35 -0.63
C THR A 316 -10.51 -25.96 0.55
N LYS A 317 -11.23 -26.31 1.63
CA LYS A 317 -10.72 -26.92 2.87
C LYS A 317 -11.81 -27.67 3.62
N ASP A 318 -11.40 -28.49 4.57
CA ASP A 318 -12.27 -28.97 5.64
C ASP A 318 -12.77 -27.81 6.51
N ILE A 319 -14.03 -27.86 6.94
CA ILE A 319 -14.68 -26.81 7.73
C ILE A 319 -15.27 -27.42 8.99
N ASP A 320 -14.90 -26.87 10.14
CA ASP A 320 -15.42 -27.26 11.46
C ASP A 320 -16.46 -26.24 11.94
N PHE A 321 -17.68 -26.70 12.21
CA PHE A 321 -18.78 -25.85 12.69
C PHE A 321 -18.94 -25.85 14.23
N GLY A 322 -18.04 -26.47 14.99
CA GLY A 322 -18.02 -26.31 16.45
C GLY A 322 -19.27 -26.81 17.18
N GLY A 323 -20.02 -27.78 16.65
CA GLY A 323 -21.24 -28.32 17.26
C GLY A 323 -21.05 -28.82 18.70
N ASN A 324 -19.90 -29.43 18.99
CA ASN A 324 -19.50 -29.83 20.34
C ASN A 324 -19.26 -28.66 21.33
N ASN A 325 -19.17 -27.43 20.84
CA ASN A 325 -19.06 -26.20 21.63
C ASN A 325 -20.39 -25.45 21.71
N ASN A 326 -21.52 -26.18 21.69
CA ASN A 326 -22.89 -25.65 21.73
C ASN A 326 -23.24 -24.69 20.57
N LYS A 327 -22.50 -24.72 19.46
CA LYS A 327 -22.91 -23.99 18.26
C LYS A 327 -24.03 -24.74 17.56
N ASN A 328 -25.13 -24.03 17.29
CA ASN A 328 -26.24 -24.55 16.51
C ASN A 328 -26.10 -24.10 15.06
N TYR A 329 -26.05 -25.05 14.12
CA TYR A 329 -25.92 -24.78 12.69
C TYR A 329 -27.10 -23.95 12.15
N ALA A 330 -28.31 -24.15 12.70
CA ALA A 330 -29.50 -23.41 12.32
C ALA A 330 -29.52 -21.95 12.82
N ASN A 331 -28.65 -21.59 13.77
CA ASN A 331 -28.50 -20.23 14.29
C ASN A 331 -27.05 -19.98 14.74
N TYR A 332 -26.14 -19.94 13.76
CA TYR A 332 -24.70 -19.89 13.98
C TYR A 332 -24.22 -18.45 14.11
N CYS A 333 -23.58 -18.13 15.24
CA CYS A 333 -23.06 -16.80 15.53
C CYS A 333 -21.54 -16.73 15.34
N ILE A 334 -21.08 -15.64 14.71
CA ILE A 334 -19.67 -15.27 14.62
C ILE A 334 -19.52 -13.86 15.21
N ASP A 335 -18.53 -13.71 16.11
CA ASP A 335 -18.22 -12.42 16.73
C ASP A 335 -17.97 -11.35 15.65
N GLY A 336 -18.70 -10.23 15.75
CA GLY A 336 -18.63 -9.13 14.79
C GLY A 336 -19.48 -9.28 13.52
N LEU A 337 -20.07 -10.46 13.25
CA LEU A 337 -20.98 -10.68 12.10
C LEU A 337 -22.44 -10.93 12.51
N GLY A 338 -22.66 -11.37 13.75
CA GLY A 338 -23.97 -11.77 14.26
C GLY A 338 -24.32 -13.22 13.90
N CYS A 339 -25.60 -13.57 14.03
CA CYS A 339 -26.08 -14.93 13.83
C CYS A 339 -26.82 -15.09 12.49
N THR A 340 -26.71 -16.27 11.90
CA THR A 340 -27.45 -16.65 10.68
C THR A 340 -27.74 -18.15 10.69
N SER A 341 -28.73 -18.60 9.92
CA SER A 341 -28.84 -20.02 9.59
C SER A 341 -27.76 -20.40 8.57
N MET A 342 -26.99 -21.45 8.88
CA MET A 342 -26.02 -22.04 7.97
C MET A 342 -26.67 -23.01 6.97
N ILE A 343 -27.95 -23.31 7.16
CA ILE A 343 -28.75 -24.14 6.25
C ILE A 343 -28.98 -23.35 4.96
N VAL A 344 -28.44 -23.85 3.86
CA VAL A 344 -28.53 -23.19 2.54
C VAL A 344 -29.86 -23.56 1.88
N GLY A 345 -30.68 -22.54 1.56
CA GLY A 345 -31.99 -22.72 0.93
C GLY A 345 -33.02 -23.32 1.88
N TYR A 346 -33.24 -22.75 3.06
CA TYR A 346 -34.08 -23.36 4.10
C TYR A 346 -35.60 -23.31 3.88
N ASP A 347 -36.07 -22.71 2.78
CA ASP A 347 -37.48 -22.54 2.44
C ASP A 347 -37.80 -23.00 1.01
N ALA A 348 -39.08 -23.22 0.70
CA ALA A 348 -39.55 -23.75 -0.58
C ALA A 348 -39.26 -22.83 -1.78
N TYR A 349 -39.06 -21.54 -1.57
CA TYR A 349 -38.89 -20.55 -2.64
C TYR A 349 -37.42 -20.32 -3.00
N ASN A 350 -36.53 -20.60 -2.06
CA ASN A 350 -35.12 -20.20 -2.11
C ASN A 350 -34.17 -21.39 -2.18
N GLY A 351 -34.64 -22.52 -2.74
CA GLY A 351 -33.85 -23.74 -2.89
C GLY A 351 -32.52 -23.52 -3.62
N PHE A 352 -31.50 -24.27 -3.24
CA PHE A 352 -30.19 -24.22 -3.90
C PHE A 352 -30.27 -24.81 -5.31
N THR A 353 -29.80 -24.07 -6.32
CA THR A 353 -30.02 -24.37 -7.76
C THR A 353 -28.73 -24.39 -8.59
N LYS A 354 -27.56 -24.42 -7.95
CA LYS A 354 -26.25 -24.30 -8.61
C LYS A 354 -25.41 -25.56 -8.45
N THR A 355 -24.18 -25.54 -8.96
CA THR A 355 -23.23 -26.62 -8.68
C THR A 355 -22.56 -26.39 -7.32
N PHE A 356 -22.54 -27.40 -6.47
CA PHE A 356 -21.71 -27.45 -5.27
C PHE A 356 -20.73 -28.62 -5.39
N ASP A 357 -19.43 -28.33 -5.37
CA ASP A 357 -18.36 -29.34 -5.41
C ASP A 357 -17.58 -29.32 -4.09
N GLY A 358 -17.72 -30.36 -3.28
CA GLY A 358 -16.97 -30.51 -2.04
C GLY A 358 -15.48 -30.78 -2.27
N GLN A 359 -15.06 -31.10 -3.51
CA GLN A 359 -13.69 -31.46 -3.87
C GLN A 359 -13.06 -32.55 -2.97
N GLY A 360 -13.86 -33.35 -2.26
CA GLY A 360 -13.42 -34.34 -1.30
C GLY A 360 -13.14 -33.82 0.11
N TYR A 361 -13.28 -32.52 0.37
CA TYR A 361 -13.18 -31.95 1.73
C TYR A 361 -14.39 -32.31 2.60
N THR A 362 -14.20 -32.14 3.90
CA THR A 362 -15.16 -32.53 4.95
C THR A 362 -15.80 -31.34 5.63
N LEU A 363 -17.13 -31.31 5.66
CA LEU A 363 -17.91 -30.50 6.59
C LEU A 363 -18.07 -31.26 7.90
N LYS A 364 -17.59 -30.74 9.03
CA LYS A 364 -17.55 -31.48 10.29
C LYS A 364 -18.12 -30.76 11.50
N ASN A 365 -18.46 -31.55 12.52
CA ASN A 365 -18.87 -31.10 13.86
C ASN A 365 -20.16 -30.26 13.82
N ILE A 366 -21.26 -30.90 13.46
CA ILE A 366 -22.51 -30.24 13.08
C ILE A 366 -23.62 -30.69 14.02
N ASN A 367 -24.38 -29.74 14.56
CA ASN A 367 -25.60 -30.01 15.32
C ASN A 367 -26.70 -29.04 14.86
N ILE A 368 -27.89 -29.55 14.59
CA ILE A 368 -28.99 -28.77 14.04
C ILE A 368 -30.23 -28.92 14.93
N ASP A 369 -30.63 -27.84 15.60
CA ASP A 369 -31.89 -27.78 16.33
C ASP A 369 -32.72 -26.57 15.88
N THR A 370 -33.81 -26.81 15.16
CA THR A 370 -34.76 -25.77 14.72
C THR A 370 -36.01 -25.71 15.60
N SER A 371 -36.23 -26.71 16.46
CA SER A 371 -37.47 -26.88 17.23
C SER A 371 -37.73 -25.79 18.29
N SER A 372 -36.69 -25.04 18.65
CA SER A 372 -36.72 -23.95 19.64
C SER A 372 -36.57 -22.56 19.01
N LEU A 373 -36.47 -22.48 17.68
CA LEU A 373 -36.30 -21.22 16.95
C LEU A 373 -37.66 -20.62 16.59
N SER A 374 -37.78 -19.30 16.68
CA SER A 374 -39.03 -18.58 16.37
C SER A 374 -39.32 -18.45 14.87
N SER A 375 -38.31 -18.67 14.01
CA SER A 375 -38.45 -18.74 12.56
C SER A 375 -38.25 -20.20 12.14
N GLU A 376 -39.31 -20.87 11.71
CA GLU A 376 -39.23 -22.27 11.31
C GLU A 376 -38.61 -22.38 9.91
N SER A 377 -37.45 -23.04 9.81
CA SER A 377 -36.95 -23.54 8.53
C SER A 377 -37.90 -24.63 8.03
N GLU A 378 -38.38 -24.53 6.79
CA GLU A 378 -39.29 -25.52 6.20
C GLU A 378 -38.59 -26.83 5.83
N TYR A 379 -37.27 -26.77 5.59
CA TYR A 379 -36.45 -27.93 5.24
C TYR A 379 -35.13 -27.88 6.00
N VAL A 380 -34.72 -29.02 6.58
CA VAL A 380 -33.58 -29.07 7.50
C VAL A 380 -32.52 -30.10 7.08
N GLY A 381 -31.27 -29.65 7.01
CA GLY A 381 -30.07 -30.43 6.70
C GLY A 381 -28.86 -29.49 6.55
N ILE A 382 -27.76 -29.94 5.95
CA ILE A 382 -26.69 -29.05 5.49
C ILE A 382 -27.26 -28.03 4.50
N PHE A 383 -28.07 -28.55 3.57
CA PHE A 383 -28.97 -27.77 2.74
C PHE A 383 -30.39 -27.95 3.25
N GLY A 384 -31.25 -26.94 3.07
CA GLY A 384 -32.67 -27.12 3.34
C GLY A 384 -33.32 -27.80 2.15
N TYR A 385 -33.57 -27.01 1.12
CA TYR A 385 -34.16 -27.38 -0.14
C TYR A 385 -33.12 -27.22 -1.26
N ILE A 386 -32.97 -28.26 -2.06
CA ILE A 386 -32.15 -28.28 -3.27
C ILE A 386 -33.10 -28.51 -4.45
N ASN A 387 -33.01 -27.67 -5.48
CA ASN A 387 -33.90 -27.70 -6.63
C ASN A 387 -33.09 -27.69 -7.93
N ASP A 388 -33.14 -28.81 -8.67
CA ASP A 388 -32.45 -29.02 -9.94
C ASP A 388 -30.96 -28.64 -9.91
N ALA A 389 -30.28 -29.00 -8.81
CA ALA A 389 -28.89 -28.66 -8.57
C ALA A 389 -27.95 -29.84 -8.86
N THR A 390 -26.65 -29.56 -8.92
CA THR A 390 -25.61 -30.60 -8.98
C THR A 390 -24.75 -30.53 -7.72
N ILE A 391 -24.73 -31.60 -6.93
CA ILE A 391 -23.93 -31.71 -5.72
C ILE A 391 -22.97 -32.89 -5.84
N LYS A 392 -21.68 -32.65 -5.64
CA LYS A 392 -20.69 -33.72 -5.81
C LYS A 392 -19.48 -33.63 -4.88
N ASN A 393 -18.82 -34.78 -4.72
CA ASN A 393 -17.53 -34.95 -4.07
C ASN A 393 -17.47 -34.35 -2.66
N ILE A 394 -18.41 -34.67 -1.77
CA ILE A 394 -18.45 -34.06 -0.43
C ILE A 394 -18.46 -35.11 0.67
N ASN A 395 -17.64 -34.87 1.70
CA ASN A 395 -17.68 -35.61 2.95
C ASN A 395 -18.40 -34.77 4.02
N VAL A 396 -19.26 -35.40 4.80
CA VAL A 396 -19.96 -34.78 5.93
C VAL A 396 -19.79 -35.68 7.15
N ASP A 397 -19.36 -35.09 8.27
CA ASP A 397 -19.14 -35.80 9.54
C ASP A 397 -19.74 -34.98 10.70
N TYR A 398 -20.90 -35.39 11.19
CA TYR A 398 -21.57 -34.67 12.28
C TYR A 398 -20.83 -34.80 13.62
N MET A 399 -19.86 -35.72 13.73
CA MET A 399 -19.11 -36.01 14.96
C MET A 399 -20.01 -36.29 16.17
N GLY A 400 -21.16 -36.94 15.94
CA GLY A 400 -22.16 -37.29 16.94
C GLY A 400 -23.28 -36.26 17.14
N GLY A 401 -23.21 -35.08 16.52
CA GLY A 401 -24.29 -34.10 16.57
C GLY A 401 -25.53 -34.57 15.80
N GLY A 402 -26.72 -34.16 16.26
CA GLY A 402 -28.01 -34.64 15.75
C GLY A 402 -28.80 -33.58 15.00
N ILE A 403 -29.99 -33.98 14.55
CA ILE A 403 -30.98 -33.10 13.91
C ILE A 403 -32.30 -33.21 14.67
N ARG A 404 -32.79 -32.07 15.17
CA ARG A 404 -34.10 -31.95 15.83
C ARG A 404 -34.92 -30.85 15.17
N THR A 405 -36.05 -31.24 14.58
CA THR A 405 -36.92 -30.33 13.82
C THR A 405 -38.39 -30.73 13.91
N ASN A 406 -39.28 -29.88 13.41
CA ASN A 406 -40.72 -30.13 13.30
C ASN A 406 -41.16 -30.34 11.83
N THR A 407 -40.22 -30.49 10.88
CA THR A 407 -40.50 -30.55 9.43
C THR A 407 -39.64 -31.61 8.72
N TYR A 408 -39.55 -31.54 7.38
CA TYR A 408 -38.68 -32.35 6.52
C TYR A 408 -37.22 -32.24 6.92
N ALA A 409 -36.56 -33.38 7.08
CA ALA A 409 -35.19 -33.43 7.59
C ALA A 409 -34.33 -34.52 6.93
N GLY A 410 -33.06 -34.22 6.74
CA GLY A 410 -32.08 -35.24 6.45
C GLY A 410 -30.66 -34.83 6.80
N GLY A 411 -29.77 -35.81 6.97
CA GLY A 411 -28.36 -35.58 7.26
C GLY A 411 -27.67 -34.70 6.21
N PHE A 412 -28.11 -34.78 4.94
CA PHE A 412 -27.64 -33.92 3.85
C PHE A 412 -28.61 -32.76 3.60
N ALA A 413 -29.89 -33.07 3.36
CA ALA A 413 -30.89 -32.06 3.00
C ALA A 413 -32.29 -32.36 3.53
N GLY A 414 -33.12 -31.35 3.75
CA GLY A 414 -34.54 -31.57 4.03
C GLY A 414 -35.29 -32.07 2.79
N SER A 415 -35.04 -31.47 1.63
CA SER A 415 -35.54 -31.90 0.33
C SER A 415 -34.45 -31.74 -0.74
N ALA A 416 -34.17 -32.82 -1.47
CA ALA A 416 -33.08 -32.92 -2.42
C ALA A 416 -33.62 -33.26 -3.82
N SER A 417 -33.63 -32.29 -4.73
CA SER A 417 -33.93 -32.51 -6.14
C SER A 417 -32.74 -32.16 -7.05
N GLY A 418 -32.29 -33.08 -7.89
CA GLY A 418 -31.20 -32.85 -8.84
C GLY A 418 -30.26 -34.04 -9.04
N THR A 419 -28.96 -33.76 -9.21
CA THR A 419 -27.91 -34.77 -9.41
C THR A 419 -26.93 -34.77 -8.23
N PHE A 420 -26.75 -35.93 -7.61
CA PHE A 420 -25.91 -36.13 -6.43
C PHE A 420 -24.91 -37.25 -6.70
N SER A 421 -23.61 -36.96 -6.57
CA SER A 421 -22.57 -37.95 -6.84
C SER A 421 -21.37 -37.90 -5.90
N ASN A 422 -20.85 -39.06 -5.50
CA ASN A 422 -19.69 -39.18 -4.62
C ASN A 422 -19.91 -38.39 -3.32
N ILE A 423 -20.74 -38.94 -2.42
CA ILE A 423 -21.11 -38.28 -1.16
C ILE A 423 -20.95 -39.26 0.01
N SER A 424 -20.37 -38.80 1.12
CA SER A 424 -20.22 -39.59 2.34
C SER A 424 -20.80 -38.85 3.53
N LEU A 425 -21.66 -39.51 4.32
CA LEU A 425 -22.23 -38.99 5.56
C LEU A 425 -21.85 -39.91 6.72
N ASN A 426 -21.30 -39.33 7.79
CA ASN A 426 -20.76 -40.10 8.90
C ASN A 426 -21.17 -39.50 10.25
N ASN A 427 -21.31 -40.39 11.23
CA ASN A 427 -21.43 -40.07 12.66
C ASN A 427 -22.55 -39.05 12.95
N ILE A 428 -23.71 -39.23 12.34
CA ILE A 428 -24.88 -38.40 12.63
C ILE A 428 -25.56 -38.97 13.87
N GLY A 429 -25.85 -38.12 14.84
CA GLY A 429 -26.69 -38.46 15.99
C GLY A 429 -28.13 -38.73 15.57
N ASN A 430 -29.05 -38.64 16.52
CA ASN A 430 -30.47 -38.87 16.23
C ASN A 430 -31.02 -37.80 15.26
N ILE A 431 -31.85 -38.24 14.31
CA ILE A 431 -32.57 -37.39 13.37
C ILE A 431 -34.05 -37.50 13.67
N SER A 432 -34.67 -36.41 14.14
CA SER A 432 -36.05 -36.40 14.60
C SER A 432 -36.85 -35.23 13.99
N GLY A 433 -37.97 -35.57 13.36
CA GLY A 433 -38.95 -34.63 12.80
C GLY A 433 -40.33 -34.82 13.43
N ASN A 434 -40.71 -33.94 14.36
CA ASN A 434 -41.97 -34.01 15.09
C ASN A 434 -42.94 -32.90 14.66
N SER A 435 -43.58 -33.05 13.50
CA SER A 435 -44.57 -32.08 13.01
C SER A 435 -45.85 -32.11 13.83
N ASN A 436 -46.53 -30.98 14.01
CA ASN A 436 -47.82 -30.90 14.72
C ASN A 436 -49.06 -31.08 13.80
N GLY A 437 -48.87 -31.22 12.48
CA GLY A 437 -49.97 -31.35 11.51
C GLY A 437 -49.58 -31.89 10.13
N ASP A 438 -48.37 -31.59 9.64
CA ASP A 438 -47.92 -32.00 8.29
C ASP A 438 -47.17 -33.33 8.24
N GLN A 439 -47.01 -33.91 7.05
CA GLN A 439 -46.23 -35.12 6.84
C GLN A 439 -44.72 -34.82 6.91
N SER A 440 -44.07 -34.98 8.06
CA SER A 440 -42.60 -34.84 8.15
C SER A 440 -41.90 -36.03 7.50
N PHE A 441 -41.13 -35.79 6.43
CA PHE A 441 -40.24 -36.82 5.87
C PHE A 441 -38.85 -36.68 6.46
N VAL A 442 -38.33 -37.75 7.04
CA VAL A 442 -37.09 -37.74 7.84
C VAL A 442 -36.19 -38.90 7.44
N ALA A 443 -34.91 -38.66 7.20
CA ALA A 443 -34.00 -39.74 6.85
C ALA A 443 -32.51 -39.47 7.07
N GLY A 444 -31.68 -40.50 6.86
CA GLY A 444 -30.22 -40.37 6.93
C GLY A 444 -29.63 -39.43 5.87
N PHE A 445 -30.12 -39.46 4.62
CA PHE A 445 -29.65 -38.58 3.55
C PHE A 445 -30.56 -37.36 3.38
N ALA A 446 -31.81 -37.57 2.95
CA ALA A 446 -32.75 -36.48 2.72
C ALA A 446 -34.21 -36.83 3.06
N GLY A 447 -34.98 -35.87 3.56
CA GLY A 447 -36.41 -36.08 3.82
C GLY A 447 -37.14 -36.49 2.54
N PHE A 448 -37.03 -35.67 1.50
CA PHE A 448 -37.42 -36.02 0.12
C PHE A 448 -36.16 -36.13 -0.75
N ALA A 449 -36.06 -37.15 -1.60
CA ALA A 449 -34.97 -37.29 -2.56
C ALA A 449 -35.48 -37.61 -3.97
N GLY A 450 -35.43 -36.62 -4.85
CA GLY A 450 -35.84 -36.68 -6.25
C GLY A 450 -34.67 -36.48 -7.22
N GLY A 451 -34.60 -37.26 -8.31
CA GLY A 451 -33.54 -37.12 -9.33
C GLY A 451 -32.54 -38.27 -9.33
N THR A 452 -31.24 -37.97 -9.54
CA THR A 452 -30.19 -39.00 -9.71
C THR A 452 -29.20 -38.99 -8.56
N PHE A 453 -29.03 -40.14 -7.90
CA PHE A 453 -28.16 -40.34 -6.75
C PHE A 453 -27.18 -41.46 -7.06
N SER A 454 -25.88 -41.17 -6.95
CA SER A 454 -24.82 -42.11 -7.33
C SER A 454 -23.64 -42.07 -6.38
N ASN A 455 -23.08 -43.23 -6.05
CA ASN A 455 -21.89 -43.37 -5.21
C ASN A 455 -22.03 -42.65 -3.86
N ILE A 456 -22.99 -43.10 -3.05
CA ILE A 456 -23.30 -42.48 -1.75
C ILE A 456 -23.13 -43.50 -0.63
N SER A 457 -22.43 -43.12 0.44
CA SER A 457 -22.27 -43.94 1.64
C SER A 457 -22.76 -43.23 2.90
N LEU A 458 -23.61 -43.88 3.69
CA LEU A 458 -24.09 -43.42 4.99
C LEU A 458 -23.64 -44.40 6.07
N ASN A 459 -22.88 -43.90 7.05
CA ASN A 459 -22.26 -44.73 8.07
C ASN A 459 -22.49 -44.12 9.46
N ASN A 460 -22.85 -44.94 10.44
CA ASN A 460 -23.02 -44.53 11.85
C ASN A 460 -24.04 -43.37 12.00
N ILE A 461 -25.31 -43.69 11.79
CA ILE A 461 -26.44 -42.75 11.91
C ILE A 461 -27.28 -43.19 13.11
N GLY A 462 -27.64 -42.26 14.00
CA GLY A 462 -28.47 -42.52 15.17
C GLY A 462 -29.91 -42.93 14.83
N ASP A 463 -30.79 -42.85 15.82
CA ASP A 463 -32.21 -43.16 15.60
C ASP A 463 -32.85 -42.13 14.66
N ILE A 464 -33.66 -42.62 13.71
CA ILE A 464 -34.39 -41.83 12.73
C ILE A 464 -35.89 -41.90 13.07
N SER A 465 -36.53 -40.74 13.28
CA SER A 465 -37.95 -40.66 13.60
C SER A 465 -38.66 -39.53 12.86
N GLY A 466 -39.71 -39.86 12.11
CA GLY A 466 -40.52 -38.92 11.33
C GLY A 466 -41.84 -39.54 10.88
N TYR A 467 -42.73 -38.78 10.24
CA TYR A 467 -43.98 -39.33 9.71
C TYR A 467 -43.72 -40.31 8.55
N HIS A 468 -42.81 -39.99 7.63
CA HIS A 468 -42.15 -40.99 6.77
C HIS A 468 -40.67 -41.05 7.12
N ALA A 469 -40.21 -42.20 7.58
CA ALA A 469 -38.84 -42.42 8.01
C ALA A 469 -38.11 -43.41 7.07
N GLY A 470 -36.87 -43.10 6.69
CA GLY A 470 -36.05 -44.02 5.93
C GLY A 470 -34.56 -43.95 6.28
N GLY A 471 -33.84 -45.04 6.06
CA GLY A 471 -32.38 -45.05 6.26
C GLY A 471 -31.67 -44.10 5.30
N PHE A 472 -32.12 -44.03 4.04
CA PHE A 472 -31.62 -43.11 3.02
C PHE A 472 -32.56 -41.91 2.85
N ALA A 473 -33.86 -42.15 2.57
CA ALA A 473 -34.82 -41.06 2.38
C ALA A 473 -36.20 -41.33 2.97
N GLY A 474 -36.93 -40.29 3.37
CA GLY A 474 -38.33 -40.46 3.80
C GLY A 474 -39.22 -40.77 2.61
N TRP A 475 -39.00 -40.07 1.49
CA TRP A 475 -39.69 -40.24 0.23
C TRP A 475 -38.74 -40.17 -0.96
N LEU A 476 -38.91 -41.04 -1.96
CA LEU A 476 -38.05 -41.15 -3.15
C LEU A 476 -38.78 -40.94 -4.47
N ALA A 477 -38.10 -40.32 -5.44
CA ALA A 477 -38.55 -40.23 -6.83
C ALA A 477 -37.36 -40.13 -7.81
N GLY A 478 -36.88 -41.25 -8.37
CA GLY A 478 -35.81 -41.19 -9.37
C GLY A 478 -34.88 -42.41 -9.46
N ILE A 479 -33.60 -42.14 -9.69
CA ILE A 479 -32.56 -43.13 -9.99
C ILE A 479 -31.53 -43.16 -8.85
N PHE A 480 -31.35 -44.35 -8.26
CA PHE A 480 -30.48 -44.58 -7.11
C PHE A 480 -29.49 -45.69 -7.42
N THR A 481 -28.20 -45.34 -7.50
CA THR A 481 -27.15 -46.26 -7.96
C THR A 481 -25.94 -46.25 -7.02
N ASN A 482 -25.38 -47.43 -6.73
CA ASN A 482 -24.14 -47.56 -5.92
C ASN A 482 -24.28 -46.87 -4.55
N ILE A 483 -25.19 -47.36 -3.71
CA ILE A 483 -25.46 -46.76 -2.40
C ILE A 483 -25.21 -47.79 -1.29
N SER A 484 -24.48 -47.39 -0.25
CA SER A 484 -24.26 -48.22 0.94
C SER A 484 -24.71 -47.55 2.23
N LEU A 485 -25.39 -48.31 3.08
CA LEU A 485 -25.82 -47.90 4.42
C LEU A 485 -25.32 -48.94 5.43
N HIS A 486 -24.64 -48.50 6.49
CA HIS A 486 -24.35 -49.37 7.63
C HIS A 486 -24.34 -48.60 8.95
N ASP A 487 -24.54 -49.32 10.05
CA ASP A 487 -24.63 -48.76 11.40
C ASP A 487 -25.72 -47.67 11.53
N ILE A 488 -26.90 -47.94 10.95
CA ILE A 488 -28.08 -47.08 11.11
C ILE A 488 -28.85 -47.54 12.36
N GLY A 489 -29.26 -46.60 13.20
CA GLY A 489 -30.07 -46.81 14.39
C GLY A 489 -31.50 -47.25 14.06
N ASN A 490 -32.41 -47.13 15.04
CA ASN A 490 -33.81 -47.50 14.85
C ASN A 490 -34.50 -46.53 13.90
N ILE A 491 -35.35 -47.04 13.01
CA ILE A 491 -36.13 -46.22 12.07
C ILE A 491 -37.61 -46.31 12.46
N SER A 492 -38.22 -45.16 12.72
CA SER A 492 -39.59 -45.09 13.25
C SER A 492 -40.47 -44.10 12.50
N GLY A 493 -41.56 -44.62 11.93
CA GLY A 493 -42.70 -43.84 11.48
C GLY A 493 -43.51 -43.41 12.69
N ASN A 494 -43.45 -42.13 13.05
CA ASN A 494 -44.19 -41.60 14.20
C ASN A 494 -45.68 -41.38 13.85
N LYS A 495 -46.55 -41.46 14.87
CA LYS A 495 -48.03 -41.36 14.79
C LYS A 495 -48.74 -42.58 14.15
N SER A 496 -50.07 -42.57 14.15
CA SER A 496 -50.93 -43.68 13.71
C SER A 496 -50.75 -44.11 12.26
N HIS A 497 -50.25 -43.21 11.39
CA HIS A 497 -50.03 -43.47 9.97
C HIS A 497 -48.56 -43.42 9.56
N GLY A 498 -47.64 -43.33 10.53
CA GLY A 498 -46.22 -43.21 10.23
C GLY A 498 -45.67 -44.42 9.48
N ILE A 499 -44.83 -44.19 8.48
CA ILE A 499 -44.28 -45.22 7.59
C ILE A 499 -42.78 -45.29 7.78
N ALA A 500 -42.21 -46.49 7.77
CA ALA A 500 -40.77 -46.68 7.93
C ALA A 500 -40.22 -47.75 7.01
N GLY A 501 -39.10 -47.47 6.35
CA GLY A 501 -38.37 -48.48 5.58
C GLY A 501 -36.87 -48.40 5.80
N GLY A 502 -36.19 -49.54 5.69
CA GLY A 502 -34.75 -49.61 5.91
C GLY A 502 -33.92 -48.78 4.93
N PHE A 503 -34.42 -48.57 3.71
CA PHE A 503 -33.86 -47.65 2.73
C PHE A 503 -34.73 -46.41 2.55
N ALA A 504 -36.03 -46.58 2.31
CA ALA A 504 -36.94 -45.43 2.24
C ALA A 504 -38.31 -45.66 2.88
N GLY A 505 -38.92 -44.60 3.41
CA GLY A 505 -40.28 -44.66 3.92
C GLY A 505 -41.28 -44.99 2.79
N SER A 506 -41.25 -44.22 1.71
CA SER A 506 -42.12 -44.39 0.54
C SER A 506 -41.42 -43.96 -0.76
N TYR A 507 -42.00 -44.26 -1.92
CA TYR A 507 -41.50 -43.82 -3.22
C TYR A 507 -42.63 -43.57 -4.24
N GLU A 508 -42.35 -42.70 -5.21
CA GLU A 508 -43.17 -42.39 -6.40
C GLU A 508 -42.69 -43.12 -7.66
N ASN A 509 -43.58 -43.19 -8.68
CA ASN A 509 -43.36 -43.51 -10.11
C ASN A 509 -42.05 -44.22 -10.50
N ASP A 510 -42.11 -45.41 -11.12
CA ASP A 510 -41.04 -46.13 -11.85
C ASP A 510 -39.58 -45.85 -11.40
N SER A 511 -39.36 -45.81 -10.09
CA SER A 511 -38.05 -45.50 -9.51
C SER A 511 -37.08 -46.66 -9.75
N THR A 512 -35.83 -46.32 -10.03
CA THR A 512 -34.77 -47.29 -10.34
C THR A 512 -33.77 -47.40 -9.21
N PHE A 513 -33.49 -48.64 -8.79
CA PHE A 513 -32.59 -48.98 -7.69
C PHE A 513 -31.55 -49.97 -8.18
N LYS A 514 -30.27 -49.60 -8.12
CA LYS A 514 -29.17 -50.44 -8.60
C LYS A 514 -27.99 -50.46 -7.63
N ASN A 515 -27.45 -51.64 -7.33
CA ASN A 515 -26.25 -51.79 -6.49
C ASN A 515 -26.42 -51.10 -5.13
N ILE A 516 -27.43 -51.52 -4.37
CA ILE A 516 -27.72 -50.95 -3.04
C ILE A 516 -27.46 -52.00 -1.97
N TYR A 517 -26.64 -51.64 -0.98
CA TYR A 517 -26.14 -52.55 0.04
C TYR A 517 -26.42 -51.99 1.43
N ILE A 518 -27.14 -52.73 2.27
CA ILE A 518 -27.55 -52.26 3.61
C ILE A 518 -27.18 -53.28 4.67
N PHE A 519 -26.45 -52.86 5.70
CA PHE A 519 -26.11 -53.70 6.85
C PHE A 519 -26.74 -53.13 8.14
N PHE A 520 -27.70 -53.86 8.70
CA PHE A 520 -28.29 -53.55 10.00
C PHE A 520 -27.52 -54.25 11.12
N ASN A 521 -27.22 -53.50 12.17
CA ASN A 521 -26.61 -54.03 13.39
C ASN A 521 -27.59 -54.87 14.22
N PRO A 522 -27.08 -55.71 15.14
CA PRO A 522 -27.93 -56.44 16.07
C PRO A 522 -28.83 -55.50 16.87
N ASN A 523 -30.09 -55.92 17.09
CA ASN A 523 -31.18 -55.19 17.72
C ASN A 523 -31.76 -54.03 16.91
N ALA A 524 -31.48 -53.93 15.61
CA ALA A 524 -32.10 -52.92 14.75
C ALA A 524 -33.63 -53.09 14.70
N LYS A 525 -34.37 -51.98 14.83
CA LYS A 525 -35.83 -51.95 14.75
C LYS A 525 -36.30 -50.99 13.66
N ILE A 526 -37.29 -51.45 12.89
CA ILE A 526 -38.06 -50.61 11.97
C ILE A 526 -39.52 -50.68 12.44
N SER A 527 -40.11 -49.53 12.76
CA SER A 527 -41.45 -49.45 13.36
C SER A 527 -42.32 -48.40 12.70
N GLY A 528 -43.63 -48.65 12.64
CA GLY A 528 -44.62 -47.80 11.97
C GLY A 528 -45.83 -48.62 11.52
N ARG A 529 -46.77 -48.00 10.81
CA ARG A 529 -47.94 -48.64 10.21
C ARG A 529 -47.56 -49.69 9.16
N ALA A 530 -46.51 -49.40 8.38
CA ALA A 530 -46.04 -50.25 7.30
C ALA A 530 -44.51 -50.33 7.33
N PRO A 531 -43.91 -51.15 8.21
CA PRO A 531 -42.47 -51.32 8.28
C PRO A 531 -41.98 -52.28 7.18
N GLY A 532 -40.95 -51.90 6.42
CA GLY A 532 -40.30 -52.77 5.43
C GLY A 532 -38.78 -52.75 5.52
N LYS A 533 -38.13 -53.84 5.08
CA LYS A 533 -36.65 -53.95 5.16
C LYS A 533 -35.96 -53.00 4.19
N PHE A 534 -36.60 -52.72 3.06
CA PHE A 534 -36.16 -51.75 2.07
C PHE A 534 -37.13 -50.56 2.00
N PHE A 535 -38.41 -50.81 1.69
CA PHE A 535 -39.45 -49.76 1.62
C PHE A 535 -40.61 -49.98 2.57
N GLY A 536 -41.10 -48.91 3.18
CA GLY A 536 -42.24 -48.96 4.11
C GLY A 536 -43.60 -49.07 3.42
N GLN A 537 -43.89 -48.24 2.42
CA GLN A 537 -45.13 -48.34 1.62
C GLN A 537 -44.82 -48.21 0.10
N PRO A 538 -44.98 -49.30 -0.69
CA PRO A 538 -44.85 -49.25 -2.13
C PRO A 538 -46.16 -48.76 -2.76
N PHE A 539 -46.11 -47.63 -3.49
CA PHE A 539 -47.26 -47.12 -4.25
C PHE A 539 -47.21 -47.51 -5.74
N TRP A 540 -46.04 -47.92 -6.26
CA TRP A 540 -45.77 -48.09 -7.69
C TRP A 540 -44.81 -49.26 -7.98
N THR A 541 -44.53 -49.55 -9.25
CA THR A 541 -43.53 -50.55 -9.63
C THR A 541 -42.12 -50.05 -9.30
N ALA A 542 -41.28 -50.91 -8.71
CA ALA A 542 -39.88 -50.61 -8.44
C ALA A 542 -38.98 -51.40 -9.42
N HIS A 543 -38.04 -50.72 -10.07
CA HIS A 543 -37.03 -51.36 -10.92
C HIS A 543 -35.78 -51.68 -10.11
N LEU A 544 -35.69 -52.92 -9.64
CA LEU A 544 -34.62 -53.37 -8.78
C LEU A 544 -33.49 -54.01 -9.58
N ASN A 545 -32.26 -53.80 -9.17
CA ASN A 545 -31.09 -54.48 -9.69
C ASN A 545 -30.01 -54.60 -8.60
N ASN A 546 -29.65 -55.81 -8.20
CA ASN A 546 -28.53 -56.05 -7.28
C ASN A 546 -28.69 -55.32 -5.92
N ILE A 547 -29.76 -55.66 -5.18
CA ILE A 547 -30.08 -55.08 -3.88
C ILE A 547 -29.82 -56.13 -2.78
N HIS A 548 -28.97 -55.80 -1.80
CA HIS A 548 -28.60 -56.72 -0.71
C HIS A 548 -28.84 -56.07 0.65
N ILE A 549 -29.54 -56.80 1.53
CA ILE A 549 -29.83 -56.37 2.90
C ILE A 549 -29.36 -57.45 3.89
N TYR A 550 -28.52 -57.07 4.84
CA TYR A 550 -27.96 -57.93 5.87
C TYR A 550 -28.56 -57.56 7.24
N HIS A 551 -29.10 -58.53 7.97
CA HIS A 551 -29.65 -58.30 9.32
C HIS A 551 -29.55 -59.54 10.22
N SER A 552 -29.61 -59.35 11.54
CA SER A 552 -29.66 -60.48 12.47
C SER A 552 -30.97 -61.24 12.33
N ARG A 553 -30.93 -62.57 12.48
CA ARG A 553 -32.05 -63.50 12.27
C ARG A 553 -33.32 -63.15 13.07
N ASN A 554 -33.16 -62.57 14.25
CA ASN A 554 -34.27 -62.25 15.15
C ASN A 554 -34.74 -60.78 15.04
N ASP A 555 -34.03 -59.97 14.26
CA ASP A 555 -34.37 -58.56 14.06
C ASP A 555 -35.27 -58.38 12.83
N LEU A 556 -35.97 -57.24 12.76
CA LEU A 556 -36.78 -56.84 11.60
C LEU A 556 -37.87 -57.86 11.21
N THR A 557 -38.37 -58.65 12.16
CA THR A 557 -39.42 -59.67 11.93
C THR A 557 -40.78 -59.04 11.59
N ASN A 558 -41.06 -57.85 12.10
CA ASN A 558 -42.25 -57.06 11.76
C ASN A 558 -42.11 -56.32 10.42
N ALA A 559 -40.89 -56.06 9.95
CA ALA A 559 -40.62 -55.30 8.73
C ALA A 559 -40.81 -56.18 7.48
N ILE A 560 -42.04 -56.33 7.02
CA ILE A 560 -42.43 -57.27 5.96
C ILE A 560 -43.21 -56.63 4.80
N THR A 561 -43.40 -55.31 4.78
CA THR A 561 -44.25 -54.68 3.74
C THR A 561 -43.72 -54.91 2.32
N ASP A 562 -42.40 -54.94 2.14
CA ASP A 562 -41.72 -55.13 0.85
C ASP A 562 -41.46 -56.61 0.50
N ARG A 563 -42.08 -57.57 1.22
CA ARG A 563 -41.83 -59.01 1.05
C ARG A 563 -42.05 -59.55 -0.37
N ASN A 564 -42.94 -58.93 -1.14
CA ASN A 564 -43.24 -59.34 -2.52
C ASN A 564 -42.09 -59.02 -3.49
N TYR A 565 -41.14 -58.19 -3.07
CA TYR A 565 -39.95 -57.84 -3.85
C TYR A 565 -38.74 -58.71 -3.47
N TRP A 566 -38.84 -59.58 -2.46
CA TRP A 566 -37.74 -60.42 -2.02
C TRP A 566 -37.51 -61.62 -2.95
N GLY A 567 -36.26 -62.05 -3.09
CA GLY A 567 -35.88 -63.18 -3.94
C GLY A 567 -34.36 -63.30 -4.08
N ASN A 568 -33.92 -64.27 -4.89
CA ASN A 568 -32.49 -64.60 -5.06
C ASN A 568 -31.91 -64.15 -6.42
N THR A 569 -32.67 -63.41 -7.22
CA THR A 569 -32.26 -62.87 -8.52
C THR A 569 -31.92 -61.38 -8.41
N ASN A 570 -31.22 -60.83 -9.40
CA ASN A 570 -30.80 -59.42 -9.36
C ASN A 570 -31.99 -58.44 -9.39
N ASP A 571 -33.12 -58.80 -10.01
CA ASP A 571 -34.35 -58.01 -10.04
C ASP A 571 -35.16 -58.06 -8.74
N LYS A 572 -34.60 -58.68 -7.69
CA LYS A 572 -35.21 -58.84 -6.37
C LYS A 572 -34.31 -58.30 -5.26
N ILE A 573 -34.92 -58.09 -4.10
CA ILE A 573 -34.21 -57.75 -2.86
C ILE A 573 -33.69 -59.04 -2.22
N GLN A 574 -32.36 -59.15 -2.13
CA GLN A 574 -31.70 -60.31 -1.56
C GLN A 574 -31.49 -60.10 -0.05
N ILE A 575 -32.19 -60.90 0.76
CA ILE A 575 -32.17 -60.82 2.23
C ILE A 575 -31.16 -61.83 2.78
N HIS A 576 -30.15 -61.33 3.50
CA HIS A 576 -29.07 -62.09 4.12
C HIS A 576 -29.21 -62.06 5.64
N THR A 577 -29.65 -63.16 6.25
CA THR A 577 -29.76 -63.23 7.72
C THR A 577 -28.47 -63.76 8.35
N TYR A 578 -27.99 -63.11 9.40
CA TYR A 578 -26.85 -63.57 10.19
C TYR A 578 -27.23 -63.84 11.65
N ASN A 579 -26.34 -64.48 12.38
CA ASN A 579 -26.38 -64.66 13.84
C ASN A 579 -24.97 -64.41 14.39
N ASN A 580 -24.79 -64.58 15.70
CA ASN A 580 -23.49 -64.34 16.35
C ASN A 580 -22.32 -65.15 15.76
N SER A 581 -22.58 -66.32 15.17
CA SER A 581 -21.52 -67.19 14.60
C SER A 581 -21.04 -66.79 13.21
N ASN A 582 -21.87 -66.11 12.41
CA ASN A 582 -21.54 -65.73 11.02
C ASN A 582 -21.65 -64.22 10.72
N GLN A 583 -21.95 -63.40 11.72
CA GLN A 583 -22.03 -61.94 11.57
C GLN A 583 -20.80 -61.35 10.88
N GLN A 584 -19.60 -61.77 11.31
CA GLN A 584 -18.36 -61.25 10.73
C GLN A 584 -18.22 -61.59 9.25
N SER A 585 -18.52 -62.82 8.83
CA SER A 585 -18.42 -63.19 7.41
C SER A 585 -19.50 -62.51 6.57
N SER A 586 -20.71 -62.33 7.10
CA SER A 586 -21.76 -61.53 6.47
C SER A 586 -21.37 -60.05 6.32
N TYR A 587 -20.70 -59.48 7.33
CA TYR A 587 -20.20 -58.11 7.26
C TYR A 587 -19.05 -57.97 6.24
N GLN A 588 -18.15 -58.95 6.15
CA GLN A 588 -17.12 -58.96 5.09
C GLN A 588 -17.72 -59.08 3.69
N ASP A 589 -18.77 -59.88 3.52
CA ASP A 589 -19.51 -59.97 2.25
C ASP A 589 -20.18 -58.63 1.89
N PHE A 590 -20.77 -57.93 2.87
CA PHE A 590 -21.25 -56.56 2.69
C PHE A 590 -20.11 -55.61 2.27
N LEU A 591 -18.98 -55.61 2.98
CA LEU A 591 -17.84 -54.74 2.67
C LEU A 591 -17.27 -55.00 1.28
N SER A 592 -17.25 -56.25 0.81
CA SER A 592 -16.81 -56.60 -0.55
C SER A 592 -17.60 -55.88 -1.64
N LYS A 593 -18.87 -55.54 -1.35
CA LYS A 593 -19.77 -54.80 -2.24
C LYS A 593 -19.70 -53.31 -1.96
N ALA A 594 -19.84 -52.90 -0.69
CA ALA A 594 -19.84 -51.50 -0.29
C ALA A 594 -18.53 -50.76 -0.61
N ASN A 595 -17.37 -51.44 -0.55
CA ASN A 595 -16.07 -50.85 -0.87
C ASN A 595 -15.82 -50.64 -2.37
N THR A 596 -16.69 -51.19 -3.24
CA THR A 596 -16.65 -50.88 -4.69
C THR A 596 -17.23 -49.51 -5.01
N ILE A 597 -17.93 -48.90 -4.04
CA ILE A 597 -18.52 -47.58 -4.19
C ILE A 597 -17.43 -46.52 -4.03
N SER A 598 -17.24 -45.70 -5.08
CA SER A 598 -16.30 -44.58 -5.06
C SER A 598 -16.60 -43.61 -3.91
N ARG A 599 -15.55 -43.16 -3.22
CA ARG A 599 -15.64 -42.17 -2.13
C ARG A 599 -14.94 -40.87 -2.52
N PRO A 600 -15.34 -39.73 -1.95
CA PRO A 600 -14.69 -38.44 -2.22
C PRO A 600 -13.26 -38.44 -1.66
N THR A 601 -12.29 -38.07 -2.49
CA THR A 601 -10.91 -37.86 -2.07
C THR A 601 -10.53 -36.40 -2.30
N PRO A 602 -9.92 -35.72 -1.31
CA PRO A 602 -9.36 -34.40 -1.51
C PRO A 602 -8.35 -34.40 -2.66
N PRO A 603 -8.23 -33.32 -3.45
CA PRO A 603 -7.08 -33.15 -4.32
C PRO A 603 -5.80 -33.19 -3.49
N SER A 604 -4.68 -33.59 -4.11
CA SER A 604 -3.36 -33.39 -3.50
C SER A 604 -3.23 -31.93 -3.06
N ASN A 605 -2.84 -31.74 -1.79
CA ASN A 605 -2.95 -30.47 -1.06
C ASN A 605 -2.75 -29.24 -1.97
N PRO A 606 -3.70 -28.29 -2.00
CA PRO A 606 -3.53 -27.07 -2.77
C PRO A 606 -2.25 -26.36 -2.33
N THR A 607 -1.56 -25.76 -3.30
CA THR A 607 -0.42 -24.88 -3.06
C THR A 607 -0.82 -23.87 -1.98
N THR A 608 -0.06 -23.87 -0.89
CA THR A 608 -0.21 -22.88 0.17
C THR A 608 -0.29 -21.48 -0.45
N PRO A 609 -1.22 -20.61 0.00
CA PRO A 609 -1.23 -19.24 -0.45
C PRO A 609 0.15 -18.61 -0.21
N PRO A 610 0.56 -17.69 -1.10
CA PRO A 610 1.91 -17.16 -1.10
C PRO A 610 2.28 -16.62 0.27
N ASN A 611 3.42 -17.05 0.79
CA ASN A 611 4.05 -16.36 1.91
C ASN A 611 4.38 -14.93 1.45
N LEU A 612 3.76 -13.93 2.08
CA LEU A 612 3.98 -12.52 1.74
C LEU A 612 5.09 -11.87 2.59
N THR A 613 5.92 -12.68 3.27
CA THR A 613 7.10 -12.19 4.00
C THR A 613 7.95 -11.27 3.13
N ASP A 614 8.43 -10.19 3.76
CA ASP A 614 9.26 -9.18 3.13
C ASP A 614 10.42 -9.84 2.38
N THR A 615 10.48 -9.59 1.08
CA THR A 615 11.57 -10.08 0.24
C THR A 615 12.82 -9.30 0.63
N ASN A 616 13.93 -9.99 0.91
CA ASN A 616 15.24 -9.36 1.10
C ASN A 616 15.74 -8.76 -0.22
N VAL A 617 15.14 -7.64 -0.64
CA VAL A 617 15.57 -6.89 -1.83
C VAL A 617 16.99 -6.41 -1.61
N LYS A 618 17.84 -6.66 -2.60
CA LYS A 618 19.19 -6.11 -2.71
C LYS A 618 19.24 -5.12 -3.86
N LEU A 619 19.82 -3.96 -3.59
CA LEU A 619 19.98 -2.88 -4.55
C LEU A 619 21.31 -3.03 -5.29
N ASP A 620 21.28 -2.90 -6.61
CA ASP A 620 22.47 -2.82 -7.46
C ASP A 620 22.72 -1.37 -7.93
N GLU A 621 23.76 -1.19 -8.75
CA GLU A 621 24.14 0.12 -9.27
C GLU A 621 23.04 0.82 -10.08
N ASN A 622 22.19 0.05 -10.78
CA ASN A 622 21.10 0.59 -11.59
C ASN A 622 19.94 1.12 -10.74
N ASP A 623 19.78 0.60 -9.51
CA ASP A 623 18.76 1.06 -8.56
C ASP A 623 19.17 2.36 -7.85
N LEU A 624 20.47 2.65 -7.80
CA LEU A 624 21.02 3.83 -7.10
C LEU A 624 21.14 5.07 -7.99
N HIS A 625 20.98 4.90 -9.30
CA HIS A 625 20.93 6.00 -10.28
C HIS A 625 22.07 7.01 -10.13
N GLN A 626 23.31 6.51 -10.05
CA GLN A 626 24.50 7.32 -9.72
C GLN A 626 24.65 8.57 -10.60
N ASN A 627 24.43 8.43 -11.90
CA ASN A 627 24.49 9.53 -12.87
C ASN A 627 23.48 10.64 -12.55
N ILE A 628 22.26 10.29 -12.16
CA ILE A 628 21.21 11.25 -11.78
C ILE A 628 21.60 11.94 -10.47
N VAL A 629 22.04 11.20 -9.46
CA VAL A 629 22.46 11.82 -8.18
C VAL A 629 23.65 12.75 -8.38
N ASN A 630 24.58 12.40 -9.27
CA ASN A 630 25.70 13.28 -9.63
C ASN A 630 25.24 14.55 -10.38
N GLU A 631 24.26 14.46 -11.29
CA GLU A 631 23.61 15.63 -11.89
C GLU A 631 23.01 16.54 -10.80
N ILE A 632 22.32 15.96 -9.83
CA ILE A 632 21.74 16.70 -8.70
C ILE A 632 22.79 17.41 -7.85
N ILE A 633 23.94 16.78 -7.63
CA ILE A 633 25.09 17.39 -6.95
C ILE A 633 25.65 18.55 -7.79
N ASN A 634 25.80 18.35 -9.10
CA ASN A 634 26.34 19.34 -10.02
C ASN A 634 25.51 20.62 -10.07
N ASP A 635 24.18 20.52 -9.92
CA ASP A 635 23.30 21.69 -9.89
C ASP A 635 23.56 22.57 -8.65
N ILE A 636 24.20 22.04 -7.61
CA ILE A 636 24.68 22.83 -6.48
C ILE A 636 26.12 23.28 -6.72
N THR A 637 27.01 22.36 -7.10
CA THR A 637 28.46 22.62 -7.09
C THR A 637 28.98 23.40 -8.29
N ASN A 638 28.30 23.35 -9.44
CA ASN A 638 28.73 24.05 -10.65
C ASN A 638 28.21 25.49 -10.74
N ASN A 639 27.26 25.87 -9.87
CA ASN A 639 26.74 27.23 -9.81
C ASN A 639 27.75 28.21 -9.21
N HIS A 640 27.58 29.49 -9.52
CA HIS A 640 28.39 30.58 -8.99
C HIS A 640 27.53 31.42 -8.05
N TYR A 641 27.91 31.44 -6.78
CA TYR A 641 27.22 32.14 -5.72
C TYR A 641 27.98 33.40 -5.32
N GLU A 642 27.27 34.45 -4.99
CA GLU A 642 27.89 35.65 -4.41
C GLU A 642 27.05 36.27 -3.31
N ILE A 643 27.69 36.79 -2.27
CA ILE A 643 27.04 37.57 -1.21
C ILE A 643 27.63 38.97 -1.16
N ASN A 644 26.78 40.00 -1.17
CA ASN A 644 27.21 41.37 -0.91
C ASN A 644 27.21 41.64 0.61
N ILE A 645 28.32 42.13 1.17
CA ILE A 645 28.45 42.42 2.60
C ILE A 645 27.36 43.38 3.11
N ALA A 646 26.90 44.32 2.27
CA ALA A 646 25.82 45.25 2.61
C ALA A 646 24.48 44.53 2.89
N ASN A 647 24.31 43.34 2.33
CA ASN A 647 23.10 42.54 2.46
C ASN A 647 23.22 41.43 3.52
N LEU A 648 24.41 41.21 4.10
CA LEU A 648 24.69 40.07 5.00
C LEU A 648 23.75 40.04 6.21
N LEU A 649 23.64 41.16 6.94
CA LEU A 649 22.83 41.23 8.15
C LEU A 649 21.34 41.03 7.85
N ASN A 650 20.86 41.57 6.73
CA ASN A 650 19.48 41.36 6.26
C ASN A 650 19.24 39.90 5.86
N MET A 651 20.17 39.28 5.15
CA MET A 651 20.12 37.86 4.77
C MET A 651 20.04 36.97 6.01
N LEU A 652 20.91 37.19 7.01
CA LEU A 652 20.92 36.41 8.25
C LEU A 652 19.61 36.58 9.04
N LYS A 653 19.05 37.80 9.07
CA LYS A 653 17.75 38.07 9.69
C LYS A 653 16.63 37.30 8.98
N GLU A 654 16.52 37.40 7.65
CA GLU A 654 15.49 36.69 6.87
C GLU A 654 15.66 35.16 6.97
N LYS A 655 16.90 34.66 7.06
CA LYS A 655 17.19 33.23 7.18
C LYS A 655 16.63 32.57 8.43
N THR A 656 16.39 33.32 9.50
CA THR A 656 15.76 32.78 10.73
C THR A 656 14.40 32.14 10.47
N ASN A 657 13.69 32.58 9.41
CA ASN A 657 12.40 32.02 9.00
C ASN A 657 12.52 30.99 7.86
N TYR A 658 13.73 30.69 7.36
CA TYR A 658 13.94 29.86 6.17
C TYR A 658 13.35 28.45 6.28
N THR A 659 13.35 27.86 7.48
CA THR A 659 12.78 26.53 7.73
C THR A 659 11.26 26.49 7.58
N ASN A 660 10.58 27.62 7.75
CA ASN A 660 9.13 27.74 7.63
C ASN A 660 8.69 28.24 6.24
N MET A 661 9.64 28.60 5.38
CA MET A 661 9.37 29.05 4.02
C MET A 661 8.90 27.90 3.14
N ASN A 662 7.91 28.17 2.29
CA ASN A 662 7.58 27.26 1.19
C ASN A 662 8.69 27.26 0.11
N GLU A 663 8.58 26.39 -0.89
CA GLU A 663 9.60 26.20 -1.93
C GLU A 663 9.89 27.51 -2.69
N GLU A 664 8.85 28.23 -3.10
CA GLU A 664 8.97 29.51 -3.82
C GLU A 664 9.68 30.58 -2.98
N GLN A 665 9.33 30.69 -1.69
CA GLN A 665 9.97 31.61 -0.76
C GLN A 665 11.44 31.27 -0.54
N LYS A 666 11.79 29.98 -0.42
CA LYS A 666 13.19 29.53 -0.35
C LYS A 666 13.95 29.86 -1.63
N ALA A 667 13.35 29.64 -2.81
CA ALA A 667 13.96 29.98 -4.09
C ALA A 667 14.19 31.49 -4.21
N ASN A 668 13.20 32.30 -3.84
CA ASN A 668 13.33 33.77 -3.82
C ASN A 668 14.43 34.25 -2.87
N PHE A 669 14.56 33.64 -1.68
CA PHE A 669 15.64 33.92 -0.75
C PHE A 669 17.02 33.63 -1.36
N ILE A 670 17.20 32.44 -1.94
CA ILE A 670 18.48 32.05 -2.57
C ILE A 670 18.79 32.92 -3.80
N ALA A 671 17.78 33.22 -4.62
CA ALA A 671 17.90 34.10 -5.78
C ALA A 671 18.38 35.49 -5.35
N LYS A 672 17.70 36.09 -4.37
CA LYS A 672 17.98 37.44 -3.86
C LYS A 672 19.39 37.59 -3.31
N TYR A 673 19.87 36.61 -2.54
CA TYR A 673 21.11 36.75 -1.78
C TYR A 673 22.33 36.07 -2.38
N PHE A 674 22.16 35.06 -3.24
CA PHE A 674 23.28 34.25 -3.73
C PHE A 674 23.36 34.14 -5.25
N LEU A 675 22.27 34.34 -5.99
CA LEU A 675 22.20 34.05 -7.44
C LEU A 675 21.74 35.26 -8.28
N LYS A 676 22.03 36.49 -7.85
CA LYS A 676 21.75 37.74 -8.62
C LYS A 676 20.29 37.85 -9.11
N GLY A 677 19.34 37.35 -8.32
CA GLY A 677 17.92 37.35 -8.66
C GLY A 677 17.46 36.22 -9.61
N ASN A 678 18.32 35.27 -9.98
CA ASN A 678 17.93 34.14 -10.84
C ASN A 678 17.09 33.10 -10.08
N THR A 679 15.77 33.23 -10.16
CA THR A 679 14.80 32.37 -9.46
C THR A 679 14.74 30.94 -10.01
N THR A 680 14.96 30.73 -11.31
CA THR A 680 14.99 29.41 -11.93
C THR A 680 16.11 28.54 -11.38
N LYS A 681 17.35 29.07 -11.40
CA LYS A 681 18.51 28.37 -10.81
C LYS A 681 18.36 28.20 -9.30
N ALA A 682 17.78 29.18 -8.63
CA ALA A 682 17.55 29.09 -7.19
C ALA A 682 16.56 27.96 -6.83
N LEU A 683 15.50 27.78 -7.62
CA LEU A 683 14.55 26.68 -7.43
C LEU A 683 15.22 25.32 -7.62
N GLU A 684 16.03 25.18 -8.67
CA GLU A 684 16.83 23.98 -8.92
C GLU A 684 17.77 23.66 -7.75
N VAL A 685 18.48 24.66 -7.22
CA VAL A 685 19.34 24.50 -6.04
C VAL A 685 18.53 24.09 -4.80
N VAL A 686 17.37 24.70 -4.56
CA VAL A 686 16.49 24.35 -3.43
C VAL A 686 16.04 22.90 -3.52
N GLN A 687 15.51 22.46 -4.66
CA GLN A 687 15.09 21.07 -4.87
C GLN A 687 16.26 20.09 -4.77
N SER A 688 17.44 20.46 -5.25
CA SER A 688 18.66 19.64 -5.14
C SER A 688 19.09 19.46 -3.70
N LEU A 689 19.09 20.52 -2.90
CA LEU A 689 19.42 20.46 -1.49
C LEU A 689 18.39 19.65 -0.72
N ASP A 690 17.09 19.85 -0.97
CA ASP A 690 16.02 19.08 -0.35
C ASP A 690 16.12 17.59 -0.73
N PHE A 691 16.46 17.26 -1.98
CA PHE A 691 16.77 15.89 -2.41
C PHE A 691 17.93 15.30 -1.61
N LEU A 692 19.09 15.95 -1.58
CA LEU A 692 20.30 15.42 -0.94
C LEU A 692 20.13 15.25 0.58
N LEU A 693 19.48 16.21 1.24
CA LEU A 693 19.15 16.13 2.67
C LEU A 693 18.23 14.94 2.97
N ALA A 694 17.22 14.70 2.14
CA ALA A 694 16.33 13.56 2.31
C ALA A 694 17.02 12.24 1.94
N TYR A 695 17.84 12.23 0.89
CA TYR A 695 18.56 11.06 0.38
C TYR A 695 19.57 10.51 1.40
N GLU A 696 20.30 11.38 2.10
CA GLU A 696 21.19 10.96 3.18
C GLU A 696 20.41 10.30 4.34
N ASN A 697 19.25 10.87 4.67
CA ASN A 697 18.43 10.51 5.83
C ASN A 697 17.44 9.36 5.57
N ASN A 698 17.25 8.91 4.32
CA ASN A 698 16.29 7.84 3.97
C ASN A 698 16.70 6.43 4.45
N GLY A 699 17.73 6.36 5.30
CA GLY A 699 18.36 5.13 5.73
C GLY A 699 19.50 4.67 4.82
N LEU A 700 19.80 5.32 3.69
CA LEU A 700 20.90 4.91 2.81
C LEU A 700 22.26 4.92 3.54
N SER A 701 22.52 5.95 4.34
CA SER A 701 23.76 6.06 5.12
C SER A 701 23.87 5.00 6.23
N THR A 702 22.73 4.59 6.82
CA THR A 702 22.64 3.63 7.93
C THR A 702 22.28 2.21 7.49
N ALA A 703 21.97 2.00 6.21
CA ALA A 703 21.55 0.71 5.69
C ALA A 703 22.68 -0.31 5.80
N SER A 704 22.32 -1.50 6.26
CA SER A 704 23.24 -2.62 6.35
C SER A 704 23.72 -3.04 4.95
N ASN A 705 24.97 -3.50 4.86
CA ASN A 705 25.63 -3.84 3.60
C ASN A 705 24.93 -4.99 2.85
N ASP A 706 24.18 -5.85 3.56
CA ASP A 706 23.40 -6.95 2.98
C ASP A 706 22.22 -6.47 2.12
N LYS A 707 21.85 -5.18 2.19
CA LYS A 707 20.87 -4.54 1.31
C LYS A 707 21.42 -4.19 -0.08
N PHE A 708 22.70 -4.44 -0.35
CA PHE A 708 23.34 -4.08 -1.61
C PHE A 708 24.06 -5.27 -2.23
N GLU A 709 24.02 -5.35 -3.55
CA GLU A 709 24.97 -6.17 -4.31
C GLU A 709 26.38 -5.52 -4.29
N ALA A 710 27.42 -6.28 -4.62
CA ALA A 710 28.81 -5.82 -4.48
C ALA A 710 29.10 -4.52 -5.26
N ASN A 711 28.61 -4.41 -6.50
CA ASN A 711 28.69 -3.19 -7.30
C ASN A 711 27.83 -2.05 -6.70
N GLY A 712 26.62 -2.36 -6.25
CA GLY A 712 25.73 -1.41 -5.58
C GLY A 712 26.33 -0.80 -4.31
N LEU A 713 27.04 -1.59 -3.50
CA LEU A 713 27.67 -1.12 -2.26
C LEU A 713 28.76 -0.07 -2.52
N SER A 714 29.58 -0.27 -3.56
CA SER A 714 30.61 0.68 -3.97
C SER A 714 30.00 2.02 -4.41
N VAL A 715 28.96 1.95 -5.25
CA VAL A 715 28.20 3.12 -5.70
C VAL A 715 27.57 3.86 -4.52
N LYS A 716 26.91 3.13 -3.61
CA LYS A 716 26.31 3.69 -2.39
C LYS A 716 27.34 4.45 -1.55
N ASN A 717 28.53 3.89 -1.31
CA ASN A 717 29.56 4.54 -0.50
C ASN A 717 30.06 5.84 -1.16
N THR A 718 30.22 5.83 -2.48
CA THR A 718 30.60 7.01 -3.26
C THR A 718 29.54 8.11 -3.17
N LEU A 719 28.27 7.75 -3.41
CA LEU A 719 27.16 8.69 -3.36
C LEU A 719 26.96 9.29 -1.96
N VAL A 720 27.03 8.48 -0.91
CA VAL A 720 26.92 8.95 0.47
C VAL A 720 28.08 9.90 0.82
N THR A 721 29.31 9.60 0.39
CA THR A 721 30.47 10.45 0.64
C THR A 721 30.32 11.81 -0.04
N ASN A 722 29.94 11.81 -1.33
CA ASN A 722 29.74 13.04 -2.09
C ASN A 722 28.58 13.87 -1.54
N THR A 723 27.46 13.24 -1.17
CA THR A 723 26.30 13.89 -0.54
C THR A 723 26.70 14.56 0.78
N LYS A 724 27.40 13.83 1.66
CA LYS A 724 27.92 14.36 2.92
C LYS A 724 28.87 15.53 2.73
N LYS A 725 29.74 15.47 1.72
CA LYS A 725 30.67 16.55 1.39
C LYS A 725 29.91 17.83 1.00
N VAL A 726 28.88 17.73 0.16
CA VAL A 726 28.07 18.89 -0.24
C VAL A 726 27.32 19.49 0.95
N ILE A 727 26.68 18.65 1.78
CA ILE A 727 25.95 19.10 2.97
C ILE A 727 26.89 19.75 3.99
N LYS A 728 28.07 19.18 4.20
CA LYS A 728 29.12 19.76 5.05
C LYS A 728 29.57 21.12 4.53
N ASN A 729 29.94 21.22 3.24
CA ASN A 729 30.36 22.48 2.63
C ASN A 729 29.28 23.57 2.77
N LYS A 730 28.00 23.20 2.61
CA LYS A 730 26.87 24.12 2.81
C LYS A 730 26.80 24.61 4.26
N ASN A 731 26.98 23.73 5.24
CA ASN A 731 26.97 24.10 6.66
C ASN A 731 28.18 24.97 7.01
N ASP A 732 29.40 24.55 6.62
CA ASP A 732 30.64 25.30 6.86
C ASP A 732 30.56 26.73 6.29
N LEU A 733 29.98 26.89 5.09
CA LEU A 733 29.74 28.21 4.50
C LEU A 733 28.80 29.06 5.36
N PHE A 734 27.69 28.50 5.84
CA PHE A 734 26.76 29.25 6.69
C PHE A 734 27.35 29.57 8.06
N ASP A 735 28.18 28.70 8.63
CA ASP A 735 28.87 28.96 9.89
C ASP A 735 29.85 30.14 9.73
N PHE A 736 30.63 30.16 8.65
CA PHE A 736 31.48 31.30 8.30
C PHE A 736 30.69 32.61 8.11
N LEU A 737 29.56 32.55 7.40
CA LEU A 737 28.71 33.74 7.16
C LEU A 737 28.06 34.28 8.45
N SER A 738 27.68 33.40 9.37
CA SER A 738 26.95 33.75 10.59
C SER A 738 27.85 34.02 11.81
N GLY A 739 29.10 33.56 11.76
CA GLY A 739 30.15 33.84 12.73
C GLY A 739 31.10 34.93 12.23
N ASP A 740 32.21 34.51 11.63
CA ASP A 740 33.34 35.37 11.28
C ASP A 740 32.95 36.59 10.43
N LEU A 741 32.24 36.38 9.31
CA LEU A 741 31.87 37.48 8.42
C LEU A 741 30.84 38.43 9.05
N LYS A 742 29.91 37.88 9.85
CA LYS A 742 28.92 38.69 10.57
C LYS A 742 29.61 39.60 11.59
N ASN A 743 30.53 39.05 12.38
CA ASN A 743 31.25 39.79 13.41
C ASN A 743 32.04 40.93 12.77
N LEU A 744 32.77 40.65 11.68
CA LEU A 744 33.50 41.68 10.95
C LEU A 744 32.61 42.83 10.44
N VAL A 745 31.42 42.52 9.91
CA VAL A 745 30.47 43.54 9.45
C VAL A 745 29.86 44.32 10.62
N VAL A 746 29.59 43.68 11.76
CA VAL A 746 29.09 44.35 12.97
C VAL A 746 30.15 45.29 13.53
N ASP A 747 31.39 44.84 13.64
CA ASP A 747 32.52 45.62 14.14
C ASP A 747 32.77 46.85 13.25
N TYR A 748 32.76 46.68 11.92
CA TYR A 748 32.82 47.81 10.99
C TYR A 748 31.68 48.81 11.21
N ASN A 749 30.43 48.34 11.28
CA ASN A 749 29.26 49.21 11.44
C ASN A 749 29.31 50.00 12.76
N GLN A 750 29.83 49.40 13.82
CA GLN A 750 30.05 50.07 15.09
C GLN A 750 31.16 51.13 14.96
N ASN A 751 32.33 50.73 14.44
CA ASN A 751 33.48 51.62 14.32
C ASN A 751 33.21 52.84 13.42
N ILE A 752 32.52 52.67 12.29
CA ILE A 752 32.18 53.81 11.41
C ILE A 752 31.16 54.75 12.05
N THR A 753 30.27 54.24 12.88
CA THR A 753 29.29 55.04 13.64
C THR A 753 29.99 55.83 14.75
N ASP A 754 30.88 55.16 15.48
CA ASP A 754 31.69 55.80 16.52
C ASP A 754 32.65 56.83 15.93
N LEU A 755 33.23 56.55 14.75
CA LEU A 755 34.09 57.50 14.06
C LEU A 755 33.31 58.75 13.63
N LYS A 756 32.12 58.60 13.05
CA LYS A 756 31.24 59.75 12.72
C LYS A 756 30.92 60.58 13.96
N THR A 757 30.60 59.90 15.07
CA THR A 757 30.29 60.56 16.35
C THR A 757 31.51 61.30 16.89
N ALA A 758 32.67 60.66 16.89
CA ALA A 758 33.93 61.25 17.34
C ALA A 758 34.33 62.45 16.46
N GLN A 759 34.09 62.40 15.15
CA GLN A 759 34.36 63.51 14.23
C GLN A 759 33.45 64.72 14.47
N GLU A 760 32.15 64.52 14.72
CA GLU A 760 31.24 65.62 15.09
C GLU A 760 31.56 66.21 16.47
N GLN A 761 31.93 65.35 17.43
CA GLN A 761 32.41 65.80 18.74
C GLN A 761 33.72 66.58 18.62
N LEU A 762 34.66 66.11 17.79
CA LEU A 762 35.94 66.77 17.53
C LEU A 762 35.73 68.14 16.90
N LYS A 763 34.85 68.25 15.91
CA LYS A 763 34.44 69.52 15.31
C LYS A 763 33.90 70.51 16.35
N THR A 764 33.05 70.02 17.25
CA THR A 764 32.51 70.82 18.36
C THR A 764 33.59 71.22 19.36
N ALA A 765 34.51 70.32 19.70
CA ALA A 765 35.61 70.57 20.62
C ALA A 765 36.60 71.60 20.06
N ILE A 766 36.95 71.52 18.77
CA ILE A 766 37.76 72.51 18.05
C ILE A 766 37.09 73.89 18.12
N ALA A 767 35.79 73.97 17.81
CA ALA A 767 35.04 75.23 17.86
C ALA A 767 35.03 75.84 19.27
N LYS A 768 34.83 75.01 20.31
CA LYS A 768 34.88 75.48 21.71
C LYS A 768 36.26 75.97 22.13
N TYR A 769 37.31 75.26 21.73
CA TYR A 769 38.69 75.68 21.99
C TYR A 769 38.97 77.02 21.32
N ASN A 770 38.65 77.16 20.02
CA ASN A 770 38.89 78.39 19.25
C ASN A 770 38.06 79.58 19.77
N ASP A 771 36.79 79.36 20.13
CA ASP A 771 35.94 80.41 20.74
C ASP A 771 36.50 80.88 22.10
N TYR A 772 37.02 79.96 22.91
CA TYR A 772 37.69 80.31 24.16
C TYR A 772 39.00 81.08 23.92
N VAL A 773 39.85 80.62 22.99
CA VAL A 773 41.09 81.32 22.61
C VAL A 773 40.78 82.73 22.08
N LYS A 774 39.76 82.88 21.25
CA LYS A 774 39.31 84.18 20.75
C LYS A 774 38.90 85.13 21.88
N LYS A 775 38.09 84.65 22.84
CA LYS A 775 37.71 85.43 24.04
C LYS A 775 38.90 85.82 24.90
N VAL A 776 39.88 84.93 25.05
CA VAL A 776 41.14 85.21 25.77
C VAL A 776 41.98 86.25 25.03
N ASN A 777 42.05 86.18 23.70
CA ASN A 777 42.77 87.16 22.88
C ASN A 777 42.10 88.55 22.88
N GLU A 778 40.77 88.61 22.95
CA GLU A 778 40.00 89.85 23.10
C GLU A 778 40.09 90.47 24.51
N ASN A 779 40.25 89.64 25.55
CA ASN A 779 40.48 90.09 26.93
C ASN A 779 41.42 89.12 27.69
N PRO A 780 42.73 89.42 27.76
CA PRO A 780 43.73 88.54 28.39
C PRO A 780 43.48 88.22 29.87
N SER A 781 42.69 89.03 30.59
CA SER A 781 42.34 88.77 32.00
C SER A 781 41.42 87.56 32.20
N LEU A 782 40.80 87.05 31.12
CA LEU A 782 39.96 85.85 31.13
C LEU A 782 40.75 84.53 31.02
N LYS A 783 42.08 84.60 30.88
CA LYS A 783 42.93 83.42 30.68
C LYS A 783 42.94 82.53 31.94
N ASN A 784 42.38 81.32 31.79
CA ASN A 784 42.51 80.22 32.74
C ASN A 784 43.21 79.03 32.07
N ASP A 785 44.43 78.71 32.53
CA ASP A 785 45.26 77.65 31.95
C ASP A 785 44.67 76.25 32.16
N ALA A 786 43.98 76.01 33.28
CA ALA A 786 43.32 74.72 33.52
C ALA A 786 42.18 74.46 32.52
N THR A 787 41.43 75.51 32.17
CA THR A 787 40.36 75.43 31.16
C THR A 787 40.91 75.26 29.75
N LEU A 788 41.96 76.01 29.38
CA LEU A 788 42.62 75.89 28.09
C LEU A 788 43.21 74.47 27.88
N ASN A 789 43.91 73.96 28.89
CA ASN A 789 44.50 72.61 28.87
C ASN A 789 43.42 71.53 28.82
N SER A 790 42.29 71.70 29.51
CA SER A 790 41.18 70.75 29.46
C SER A 790 40.51 70.70 28.08
N LEU A 791 40.27 71.87 27.46
CA LEU A 791 39.71 71.94 26.10
C LEU A 791 40.68 71.34 25.07
N LYS A 792 41.99 71.59 25.22
CA LYS A 792 43.03 70.99 24.36
C LYS A 792 43.10 69.48 24.52
N ALA A 793 43.06 68.98 25.75
CA ALA A 793 43.09 67.55 26.05
C ALA A 793 41.88 66.82 25.44
N GLU A 794 40.70 67.45 25.43
CA GLU A 794 39.51 66.86 24.80
C GLU A 794 39.62 66.80 23.27
N VAL A 795 40.17 67.84 22.63
CA VAL A 795 40.50 67.81 21.19
C VAL A 795 41.48 66.68 20.88
N ASP A 796 42.54 66.53 21.69
CA ASP A 796 43.56 65.49 21.47
C ASP A 796 43.00 64.08 21.68
N ARG A 797 42.18 63.89 22.72
CA ARG A 797 41.49 62.62 22.99
C ARG A 797 40.60 62.20 21.82
N LEU A 798 39.76 63.10 21.32
CA LEU A 798 38.84 62.83 20.22
C LEU A 798 39.58 62.63 18.88
N ASN A 799 40.66 63.37 18.64
CA ASN A 799 41.53 63.18 17.48
C ASN A 799 42.22 61.82 17.49
N ASN A 800 42.74 61.39 18.64
CA ASN A 800 43.37 60.07 18.79
C ASN A 800 42.35 58.94 18.65
N LEU A 801 41.20 59.03 19.31
CA LEU A 801 40.09 58.08 19.14
C LEU A 801 39.67 57.97 17.66
N SER A 802 39.58 59.10 16.96
CA SER A 802 39.24 59.11 15.53
C SER A 802 40.30 58.39 14.68
N LYS A 803 41.59 58.55 14.99
CA LYS A 803 42.68 57.84 14.30
C LYS A 803 42.67 56.34 14.58
N GLU A 804 42.44 55.94 15.83
CA GLU A 804 42.33 54.53 16.23
C GLU A 804 41.16 53.85 15.52
N LEU A 805 39.97 54.47 15.51
CA LEU A 805 38.80 53.96 14.80
C LEU A 805 39.03 53.91 13.28
N PHE A 806 39.68 54.93 12.71
CA PHE A 806 40.04 54.94 11.29
C PHE A 806 40.98 53.79 10.93
N ALA A 807 42.00 53.53 11.76
CA ALA A 807 42.92 52.40 11.58
C ALA A 807 42.18 51.06 11.67
N SER A 808 41.33 50.88 12.69
CA SER A 808 40.54 49.65 12.86
C SER A 808 39.59 49.38 11.69
N ILE A 809 39.01 50.42 11.07
CA ILE A 809 38.20 50.27 9.85
C ILE A 809 39.05 49.79 8.67
N ASN A 810 40.28 50.29 8.52
CA ASN A 810 41.21 49.83 7.48
C ASN A 810 41.65 48.38 7.71
N ASP A 811 41.96 48.00 8.96
CA ASP A 811 42.30 46.62 9.32
C ASP A 811 41.14 45.66 8.98
N ASN A 812 39.90 46.07 9.27
CA ASN A 812 38.71 45.31 8.89
C ASN A 812 38.57 45.16 7.36
N GLN A 813 38.95 46.20 6.60
CA GLN A 813 38.93 46.16 5.13
C GLN A 813 40.01 45.21 4.56
N GLU A 814 41.22 45.19 5.14
CA GLU A 814 42.27 44.24 4.76
C GLU A 814 41.88 42.79 5.08
N LEU A 815 41.26 42.55 6.26
CA LEU A 815 40.76 41.24 6.62
C LEU A 815 39.64 40.78 5.68
N LEU A 816 38.73 41.68 5.31
CA LEU A 816 37.69 41.41 4.32
C LEU A 816 38.30 41.00 2.97
N GLN A 817 39.32 41.70 2.47
CA GLN A 817 40.02 41.36 1.23
C GLN A 817 40.72 40.00 1.29
N THR A 818 41.29 39.66 2.44
CA THR A 818 41.88 38.35 2.70
C THR A 818 40.82 37.25 2.58
N TRP A 819 39.65 37.44 3.19
CA TRP A 819 38.54 36.49 3.11
C TRP A 819 37.90 36.43 1.72
N GLN A 820 37.79 37.56 1.01
CA GLN A 820 37.34 37.61 -0.38
C GLN A 820 38.24 36.75 -1.28
N SER A 821 39.57 36.86 -1.12
CA SER A 821 40.55 36.09 -1.87
C SER A 821 40.48 34.60 -1.51
N LYS A 822 40.52 34.29 -0.20
CA LYS A 822 40.48 32.92 0.30
C LYS A 822 39.22 32.17 -0.15
N THR A 823 38.04 32.78 0.02
CA THR A 823 36.78 32.14 -0.35
C THR A 823 36.66 31.90 -1.85
N SER A 824 37.17 32.81 -2.69
CA SER A 824 37.24 32.61 -4.14
C SER A 824 38.20 31.47 -4.50
N THR A 825 39.36 31.36 -3.86
CA THR A 825 40.33 30.28 -4.12
C THR A 825 39.80 28.92 -3.64
N ASP A 826 39.34 28.82 -2.40
CA ASP A 826 38.89 27.57 -1.78
C ASP A 826 37.65 27.00 -2.50
N SER A 827 36.81 27.87 -3.06
CA SER A 827 35.64 27.47 -3.84
C SER A 827 35.92 27.31 -5.34
N ASN A 828 37.16 27.45 -5.81
CA ASN A 828 37.50 27.47 -7.23
C ASN A 828 36.63 28.47 -8.04
N ASN A 829 36.47 29.67 -7.49
CA ASN A 829 35.65 30.79 -7.99
C ASN A 829 34.12 30.58 -7.96
N HIS A 830 33.62 29.50 -7.35
CA HIS A 830 32.18 29.23 -7.25
C HIS A 830 31.49 30.01 -6.12
N PHE A 831 32.21 30.62 -5.19
CA PHE A 831 31.65 31.50 -4.16
C PHE A 831 32.48 32.78 -4.02
N LYS A 832 31.80 33.94 -4.00
CA LYS A 832 32.45 35.25 -3.90
C LYS A 832 31.77 36.15 -2.87
N ILE A 833 32.56 36.85 -2.07
CA ILE A 833 32.09 37.95 -1.24
C ILE A 833 32.29 39.26 -2.03
N LYS A 834 31.29 40.15 -2.03
CA LYS A 834 31.29 41.41 -2.77
C LYS A 834 31.10 42.61 -1.84
N GLY A 835 31.61 43.77 -2.25
CA GLY A 835 31.54 45.04 -1.52
C GLY A 835 32.83 45.38 -0.78
N GLU A 836 32.84 46.55 -0.16
CA GLU A 836 33.98 47.13 0.57
C GLU A 836 33.47 47.93 1.77
N PHE A 837 34.30 48.04 2.79
CA PHE A 837 34.12 48.95 3.91
C PHE A 837 34.63 50.34 3.53
N LYS A 838 33.76 51.34 3.59
CA LYS A 838 34.13 52.73 3.34
C LYS A 838 34.61 53.38 4.63
N ASN A 839 35.73 54.10 4.56
CA ASN A 839 36.24 54.90 5.66
C ASN A 839 35.88 56.38 5.49
N LEU A 840 35.96 57.16 6.57
CA LEU A 840 35.64 58.59 6.60
C LEU A 840 36.92 59.43 6.60
N ALA A 841 36.95 60.52 5.83
CA ALA A 841 38.05 61.48 5.88
C ALA A 841 38.11 62.17 7.26
N LEU A 842 39.29 62.16 7.88
CA LEU A 842 39.50 62.76 9.20
C LEU A 842 39.63 64.28 9.12
N LEU A 843 38.96 64.97 10.05
CA LEU A 843 39.15 66.38 10.33
C LEU A 843 40.56 66.63 10.88
N THR A 844 41.29 67.55 10.26
CA THR A 844 42.55 68.07 10.79
C THR A 844 42.25 69.18 11.79
N PRO A 845 42.57 69.04 13.08
CA PRO A 845 42.32 70.09 14.06
C PRO A 845 43.09 71.37 13.70
N ASN A 846 42.34 72.46 13.44
CA ASN A 846 42.92 73.79 13.26
C ASN A 846 42.61 74.63 14.50
N LEU A 847 43.61 74.79 15.36
CA LEU A 847 43.45 75.42 16.66
C LEU A 847 44.05 76.82 16.65
N ASP A 848 43.29 77.80 17.14
CA ASP A 848 43.74 79.19 17.22
C ASP A 848 44.85 79.35 18.28
N GLU A 849 45.79 80.27 18.03
CA GLU A 849 46.90 80.57 18.95
C GLU A 849 46.51 81.65 19.97
N VAL A 850 46.98 81.52 21.21
CA VAL A 850 46.81 82.53 22.27
C VAL A 850 47.90 83.60 22.14
N ILE A 851 47.53 84.85 21.87
CA ILE A 851 48.45 85.98 21.68
C ILE A 851 48.57 86.75 23.00
N VAL A 852 49.59 86.46 23.82
CA VAL A 852 49.91 87.25 25.02
C VAL A 852 51.37 87.66 24.98
N ASN A 853 51.62 88.98 24.87
CA ASN A 853 52.92 89.65 24.99
C ASN A 853 54.08 89.12 24.11
N GLY A 854 53.87 89.09 22.79
CA GLY A 854 54.95 89.27 21.82
C GLY A 854 56.10 88.26 21.77
N ASN A 855 55.96 87.06 22.35
CA ASN A 855 56.87 85.94 22.10
C ASN A 855 56.11 84.76 21.51
N GLU A 856 56.46 84.40 20.28
CA GLU A 856 55.97 83.23 19.56
C GLU A 856 56.34 81.96 20.34
N ASN A 857 55.35 81.18 20.75
CA ASN A 857 55.59 79.89 21.40
C ASN A 857 55.58 78.80 20.32
N GLU A 858 56.76 78.31 19.93
CA GLU A 858 56.97 77.39 18.79
C GLU A 858 56.31 75.99 18.94
N ASP A 859 55.71 75.65 20.07
CA ASP A 859 55.07 74.35 20.27
C ASP A 859 53.73 74.18 19.50
N TYR A 860 53.07 75.27 19.07
CA TYR A 860 51.78 75.22 18.38
C TYR A 860 51.88 74.65 16.93
N LYS A 861 53.06 74.70 16.29
CA LYS A 861 53.27 74.18 14.92
C LYS A 861 53.50 72.66 14.84
N LYS A 862 53.66 71.94 15.96
CA LYS A 862 53.93 70.49 15.94
C LYS A 862 52.69 69.61 15.70
N VAL A 863 51.50 70.05 16.14
CA VAL A 863 50.26 69.25 16.01
C VAL A 863 49.75 69.23 14.56
N SER A 864 49.88 70.32 13.82
CA SER A 864 49.41 70.43 12.43
C SER A 864 50.31 69.68 11.42
N ARG A 865 51.59 69.46 11.72
CA ARG A 865 52.53 68.76 10.82
C ARG A 865 52.51 67.23 10.94
N GLN A 866 52.03 66.66 12.04
CA GLN A 866 51.95 65.19 12.19
C GLN A 866 50.77 64.56 11.42
N VAL A 867 49.77 65.34 11.01
CA VAL A 867 48.58 64.84 10.30
C VAL A 867 48.84 64.56 8.81
N ALA A 868 49.76 65.30 8.17
CA ALA A 868 50.10 65.10 6.76
C ALA A 868 50.89 63.81 6.46
N ASN A 869 51.53 63.20 7.48
CA ASN A 869 52.29 61.95 7.30
C ASN A 869 51.44 60.69 7.46
N ALA A 870 50.34 60.72 8.22
CA ALA A 870 49.45 59.56 8.38
C ALA A 870 48.56 59.30 7.15
N GLN A 871 48.38 60.29 6.27
CA GLN A 871 47.60 60.17 5.03
C GLN A 871 48.44 59.77 3.79
N LYS A 872 49.76 59.62 3.92
CA LYS A 872 50.68 59.35 2.80
C LYS A 872 51.04 57.87 2.58
N GLN A 873 50.46 56.94 3.31
CA GLN A 873 50.61 55.50 3.04
C GLN A 873 49.29 54.92 2.55
N THR A 874 48.96 55.22 1.29
CA THR A 874 48.01 54.43 0.51
C THR A 874 48.69 54.17 -0.84
N PRO A 875 48.78 52.93 -1.34
CA PRO A 875 49.29 52.69 -2.69
C PRO A 875 48.33 53.29 -3.70
N THR A 876 48.85 54.06 -4.64
CA THR A 876 48.14 54.57 -5.81
C THR A 876 47.71 53.39 -6.68
N PHE A 877 46.40 53.19 -6.86
CA PHE A 877 45.86 52.38 -7.94
C PHE A 877 45.33 53.33 -9.02
N GLU A 878 45.86 53.19 -10.24
CA GLU A 878 45.35 53.86 -11.43
C GLU A 878 43.96 53.32 -11.77
N TYR A 879 43.03 54.23 -12.05
CA TYR A 879 41.71 53.91 -12.61
C TYR A 879 41.80 54.03 -14.14
N GLU A 880 41.42 52.98 -14.86
CA GLU A 880 40.94 53.11 -16.24
C GLU A 880 39.47 53.58 -16.17
N GLU A 881 39.19 54.75 -16.73
CA GLU A 881 37.83 55.23 -16.99
C GLU A 881 37.21 54.43 -18.13
N ASN A 882 36.04 53.82 -17.89
CA ASN A 882 35.12 53.45 -18.95
C ASN A 882 33.92 54.38 -18.93
N GLU A 883 33.67 54.96 -20.09
CA GLU A 883 32.62 55.90 -20.43
C GLU A 883 31.23 55.39 -20.06
N LYS A 884 30.38 56.35 -19.65
CA LYS A 884 28.93 56.17 -19.57
C LYS A 884 28.34 56.33 -20.97
N GLU A 885 27.62 55.33 -21.45
CA GLU A 885 26.60 55.54 -22.48
C GLU A 885 25.20 55.46 -21.83
N GLU A 886 24.46 56.54 -22.07
CA GLU A 886 23.06 56.75 -21.74
C GLU A 886 22.21 56.14 -22.87
N VAL A 887 21.23 55.30 -22.52
CA VAL A 887 20.30 54.71 -23.50
C VAL A 887 19.06 55.60 -23.59
N GLU A 888 18.81 56.13 -24.78
CA GLU A 888 17.51 56.71 -25.16
C GLU A 888 16.81 55.84 -26.22
N GLU A 889 15.49 55.82 -26.15
CA GLU A 889 14.59 54.86 -26.76
C GLU A 889 14.08 55.31 -28.14
N THR A 890 13.77 54.34 -29.01
CA THR A 890 12.83 54.36 -30.16
C THR A 890 13.35 54.41 -31.62
N ALA A 891 12.62 53.62 -32.44
CA ALA A 891 12.41 53.69 -33.90
C ALA A 891 13.09 52.64 -34.84
N LEU A 892 12.34 51.55 -35.06
CA LEU A 892 12.08 50.79 -36.30
C LEU A 892 12.67 51.30 -37.64
N MET A 893 13.33 50.42 -38.43
CA MET A 893 12.87 49.87 -39.74
C MET A 893 13.99 49.36 -40.69
N GLN A 894 13.75 48.14 -41.20
CA GLN A 894 13.96 47.58 -42.56
C GLN A 894 15.32 47.58 -43.30
N LYS A 895 15.75 46.32 -43.59
CA LYS A 895 16.15 45.70 -44.88
C LYS A 895 17.15 46.40 -45.81
N GLY A 896 18.22 45.65 -46.14
CA GLY A 896 18.92 45.74 -47.43
C GLY A 896 19.98 44.66 -47.61
N LYS A 897 19.66 43.58 -48.34
CA LYS A 897 20.65 42.67 -48.96
C LYS A 897 21.31 43.39 -50.14
N ILE A 898 22.56 43.02 -50.49
CA ILE A 898 22.97 42.51 -51.82
C ILE A 898 24.50 42.26 -51.82
N CYS A 899 24.87 41.07 -52.30
CA CYS A 899 26.23 40.61 -52.59
C CYS A 899 26.66 41.06 -53.99
N ILE A 900 27.97 41.28 -54.26
CA ILE A 900 28.62 40.93 -55.54
C ILE A 900 30.10 40.54 -55.29
N VAL A 901 30.54 39.58 -56.12
CA VAL A 901 31.72 38.70 -56.15
C VAL A 901 32.81 39.24 -57.08
N SER A 902 34.08 38.78 -56.94
CA SER A 902 35.11 38.55 -57.99
C SER A 902 36.53 38.64 -57.37
N ASP A 903 37.58 37.90 -57.73
CA ASP A 903 37.83 36.64 -58.46
C ASP A 903 39.28 36.21 -58.15
N ASN A 904 39.53 34.90 -58.10
CA ASN A 904 40.81 34.21 -58.36
C ASN A 904 42.02 34.52 -57.43
N PHE A 905 42.69 33.58 -56.73
CA PHE A 905 42.90 32.16 -56.98
C PHE A 905 43.46 31.48 -55.70
N LYS A 906 42.99 30.25 -55.44
CA LYS A 906 43.72 29.09 -54.84
C LYS A 906 44.62 29.32 -53.61
N THR A 907 44.06 29.16 -52.42
CA THR A 907 44.04 27.94 -51.56
C THR A 907 43.64 28.38 -50.15
N MET A 908 42.77 27.58 -49.50
CA MET A 908 41.89 28.02 -48.43
C MET A 908 42.61 28.61 -47.20
N ASN A 909 42.30 29.88 -46.96
CA ASN A 909 42.65 30.70 -45.79
C ASN A 909 42.24 30.05 -44.46
N PRO A 910 43.13 30.10 -43.46
CA PRO A 910 42.80 30.53 -42.11
C PRO A 910 42.84 32.08 -42.03
N CYS A 911 41.91 32.70 -41.28
CA CYS A 911 42.02 33.97 -40.50
C CYS A 911 40.58 34.48 -40.16
N ILE A 912 40.15 34.63 -38.89
CA ILE A 912 40.43 35.71 -37.89
C ILE A 912 39.84 37.06 -38.39
N VAL A 913 38.98 37.81 -37.67
CA VAL A 913 39.18 38.70 -36.50
C VAL A 913 37.77 39.09 -35.96
N ARG A 914 37.40 38.83 -34.70
CA ARG A 914 37.34 39.73 -33.52
C ARG A 914 36.61 41.09 -33.68
N SER A 915 35.59 41.28 -32.83
CA SER A 915 35.09 42.52 -32.19
C SER A 915 34.95 43.79 -33.02
N PHE A 916 33.71 44.25 -33.21
CA PHE A 916 33.11 45.33 -32.39
C PHE A 916 31.68 44.93 -32.05
#